data_AF-A0A2T7TB57-F1
#
_entry.id   AF-A0A2T7TB57-F1
#
_cell.length_a   1.000
_cell.length_b   1.000
_cell.length_c   1.000
_cell.angle_alpha   90.00
_cell.angle_beta   90.00
_cell.angle_gamma   90.00
#
_symmetry.space_group_name_H-M   'P 1'
#
loop_
_entity.id
_entity.type
_entity.pdbx_description
1 polymer ?
#
loop_
_entity_poly.entity_id
_entity_poly.type
_entity_poly.pdbx_seq_one_letter_code
_entity_poly.pdbx_strand_id
1 'polypeptide(L)'
;MGLTLAAGAVAPVSAASGGVQDRSAAGDAAASGSVSVRLITGDRVTLGTSGDGGRIVSVEPGTGRRGIIFRTLEQDGHLTVLPSDAGELVSAGRLDRKLFDVTALVAQRYDEAHTTALPLIVGGAGGKAGAAVRRLTGFADGGSTVRRLESIDARAVQVSRGDLGAFWKQLAPTRPSMNSAAVNAVPQVWLDGRVSASLDRSTAQIGAPDVWKTGLRGERVKVAVLDTGADQTHPDLAGRIAAAEDFSGSSGTGDGFGHGTHVASIVGGSGKASGGTRQGVAPAAELMIGKVLGDDGFGTESQVIAGMEWAVTEGAEVVNMSLGSDAPSDGTDPMSLAVNELSDNGGALFVVAAGNSGPGTGTIGSPGAADAALTVGAVDRDDSLAEFSSRGPRLGNDGVKPDVTAPGVGIVAARAAGTTMGDPVDERYTAASGTSMATPHVAGAAALLAQRHPDWSAAQIKDALISTARTIAGQQVTEQGGGRIDVAAAALGPVTATGTVALGPFEAGDDQTRTRTLRYTNTSDKEVTLALAVKLATSGGREPADGAVRPASDSVRVPAGSTAEVRLTVDPARAARGDYYGHVTATPSDGSAPVHTTLSLVVQGPIHKLTVNTYDLDGKRVQALPTIWGANGFVEYTSADPAVAEVEEGTYQLDYSTLDTAQDGEELRHVVLPEVKVTKDMAVTLDARRTTLVDIRTPRPAEQRGILSYQTYRKIDGHGLIQGTMYFDIAKRLYVSPTPAVTDGTFEFASRWQLTAPLLETTVPGTDLDLGAYYMPSSALFDERGEHLTAVDAGDARAPAFGKVRGKLAVLVSEDGGSERDLVERAAAAGARGVMLVHFSDIAWTRWRPDGERLALPTVRIGASTGAELLKRINERSTTVRFTGTARSPYLYDVMQVSSQRIPQRVVHTLSESNSAIVRSTYADNGGSPWAAEQRFARRPYQDAAWNQYTRHVPTGFERTDYVSAGDTSWQHLVHYETTFDVDTPLKVGMGDTPRTYRPGERVAETWQGAVVRPSIPRGTATPSVREGNVLSLRIPEFTDSTAGHRSRLLVGGSGIGTSGTAEAGEPGEPGDTAAAVLYRDGKKTAEAGSAWTDFTVPSGAADYRLDLTTSRTSPEWAYGTATDTSWSFRSGATGEATTLPLLQLDYDVPVGADNAVGRGRSHTVGLTVRAQDGLAAPRGVSVKVEASYNDGKNWERATVRSRGAGTFSAKIDRPDRQRGDAYVTLRVTAEDSSGNRVRQSVERAYLHRG
;
A
#
# COMPACT_ATOMS: atom_id res chain seq x y z
N MET A 1 50.32 21.93 47.80
CA MET A 1 50.89 21.80 46.44
C MET A 1 51.56 20.43 46.32
N GLY A 2 51.49 19.81 45.13
CA GLY A 2 52.33 18.72 44.60
C GLY A 2 52.93 17.67 45.55
N LEU A 3 52.28 16.50 45.64
CA LEU A 3 52.70 15.15 46.08
C LEU A 3 51.41 14.27 46.02
N THR A 4 51.34 12.94 45.84
CA THR A 4 52.28 11.79 45.79
C THR A 4 51.92 10.89 44.57
N LEU A 5 52.76 10.06 43.91
CA LEU A 5 53.88 9.16 44.26
C LEU A 5 53.44 7.68 44.48
N ALA A 6 54.30 6.75 44.03
CA ALA A 6 54.35 5.30 44.29
C ALA A 6 53.61 4.33 43.33
N ALA A 7 54.29 3.24 43.02
CA ALA A 7 53.77 2.02 42.40
C ALA A 7 53.84 0.87 43.41
N GLY A 8 53.09 -0.21 43.17
CA GLY A 8 53.13 -1.44 43.98
C GLY A 8 52.44 -2.59 43.26
N ALA A 9 53.05 -3.77 43.26
CA ALA A 9 52.54 -4.94 42.55
C ALA A 9 51.88 -5.95 43.51
N VAL A 10 50.99 -6.79 42.96
CA VAL A 10 50.91 -8.26 43.12
C VAL A 10 49.61 -8.73 42.43
N ALA A 11 49.64 -9.91 41.79
CA ALA A 11 48.45 -10.61 41.31
C ALA A 11 48.41 -12.02 41.95
N PRO A 12 47.21 -12.51 42.32
CA PRO A 12 46.85 -13.86 41.88
C PRO A 12 45.34 -14.15 41.67
N VAL A 13 45.06 -14.95 40.63
CA VAL A 13 44.10 -16.08 40.57
C VAL A 13 42.57 -15.80 40.62
N SER A 14 41.84 -16.62 39.85
CA SER A 14 40.40 -16.50 39.53
C SER A 14 39.48 -17.44 40.32
N ALA A 15 38.23 -17.01 40.55
CA ALA A 15 37.02 -17.83 40.56
C ALA A 15 35.80 -16.89 40.33
N ALA A 16 35.14 -16.86 39.16
CA ALA A 16 34.20 -17.85 38.63
C ALA A 16 32.75 -17.65 39.13
N SER A 17 31.91 -17.05 38.27
CA SER A 17 30.44 -17.12 38.30
C SER A 17 29.93 -17.43 36.89
N GLY A 18 28.82 -18.15 36.77
CA GLY A 18 28.32 -18.68 35.49
C GLY A 18 27.76 -17.61 34.56
N GLY A 19 27.89 -17.82 33.26
CA GLY A 19 27.33 -16.92 32.24
C GLY A 19 25.83 -17.15 32.00
N VAL A 20 25.15 -16.09 31.57
CA VAL A 20 23.88 -16.15 30.84
C VAL A 20 24.17 -15.76 29.39
N GLN A 21 23.52 -16.41 28.42
CA GLN A 21 23.69 -16.08 27.01
C GLN A 21 22.99 -14.76 26.69
N ASP A 22 23.76 -13.75 26.31
CA ASP A 22 23.25 -12.50 25.78
C ASP A 22 22.69 -12.74 24.35
N ARG A 23 21.38 -12.97 24.25
CA ARG A 23 20.70 -13.17 22.97
C ARG A 23 20.40 -11.80 22.36
N SER A 24 21.34 -11.34 21.54
CA SER A 24 21.19 -10.15 20.70
C SER A 24 19.82 -10.09 20.02
N ALA A 25 19.11 -8.98 20.23
CA ALA A 25 17.95 -8.64 19.42
C ALA A 25 18.40 -8.41 17.97
N ALA A 26 18.17 -9.39 17.10
CA ALA A 26 18.21 -9.19 15.66
C ALA A 26 16.90 -8.52 15.25
N GLY A 27 16.93 -7.23 14.95
CA GLY A 27 15.78 -6.54 14.41
C GLY A 27 15.49 -7.03 12.98
N ASP A 28 14.24 -7.38 12.68
CA ASP A 28 13.81 -7.82 11.36
C ASP A 28 13.89 -6.66 10.35
N ALA A 29 15.04 -6.54 9.69
CA ALA A 29 15.22 -5.62 8.57
C ALA A 29 14.33 -6.06 7.40
N ALA A 30 13.41 -5.17 6.99
CA ALA A 30 12.30 -5.48 6.09
C ALA A 30 12.71 -6.30 4.84
N ALA A 31 12.20 -7.53 4.77
CA ALA A 31 12.20 -8.31 3.54
C ALA A 31 11.27 -7.66 2.49
N SER A 32 11.52 -7.93 1.20
CA SER A 32 10.62 -7.52 0.12
C SER A 32 9.39 -8.43 0.06
N GLY A 33 8.56 -8.38 1.09
CA GLY A 33 7.33 -9.16 1.19
C GLY A 33 6.24 -8.67 0.24
N SER A 34 5.44 -9.60 -0.28
CA SER A 34 4.16 -9.25 -0.91
C SER A 34 3.02 -9.52 0.07
N VAL A 35 2.25 -8.51 0.44
CA VAL A 35 1.20 -8.59 1.46
C VAL A 35 -0.16 -8.77 0.77
N SER A 36 -0.89 -9.82 1.12
CA SER A 36 -2.19 -10.14 0.49
C SER A 36 -3.35 -9.88 1.42
N VAL A 37 -4.40 -9.20 0.97
CA VAL A 37 -5.64 -8.94 1.72
C VAL A 37 -6.79 -9.68 1.04
N ARG A 38 -7.79 -10.14 1.82
CA ARG A 38 -9.03 -10.71 1.28
C ARG A 38 -10.20 -9.77 1.56
N LEU A 39 -10.84 -9.30 0.50
CA LEU A 39 -11.97 -8.37 0.55
C LEU A 39 -13.25 -9.08 1.00
N ILE A 40 -14.24 -8.31 1.45
CA ILE A 40 -15.55 -8.83 1.89
C ILE A 40 -16.29 -9.66 0.83
N THR A 41 -15.97 -9.46 -0.45
CA THR A 41 -16.48 -10.23 -1.60
C THR A 41 -15.87 -11.63 -1.76
N GLY A 42 -14.81 -11.93 -1.00
CA GLY A 42 -13.96 -13.12 -1.16
C GLY A 42 -12.84 -12.97 -2.20
N ASP A 43 -12.76 -11.84 -2.91
CA ASP A 43 -11.65 -11.49 -3.81
C ASP A 43 -10.36 -11.23 -3.02
N ARG A 44 -9.21 -11.50 -3.64
CA ARG A 44 -7.90 -11.37 -3.00
C ARG A 44 -7.05 -10.31 -3.72
N VAL A 45 -6.55 -9.33 -2.98
CA VAL A 45 -5.60 -8.32 -3.49
C VAL A 45 -4.22 -8.65 -2.95
N THR A 46 -3.16 -8.45 -3.72
CA THR A 46 -1.78 -8.42 -3.20
C THR A 46 -1.10 -7.10 -3.53
N LEU A 47 -0.46 -6.52 -2.53
CA LEU A 47 0.51 -5.43 -2.67
C LEU A 47 1.92 -6.03 -2.70
N GLY A 48 2.77 -5.59 -3.63
CA GLY A 48 4.20 -5.89 -3.64
C GLY A 48 5.02 -4.61 -3.74
N THR A 49 6.26 -4.65 -3.25
CA THR A 49 7.21 -3.52 -3.36
C THR A 49 8.28 -3.85 -4.38
N SER A 50 8.42 -3.04 -5.43
CA SER A 50 9.50 -3.17 -6.41
C SER A 50 10.84 -2.66 -5.84
N GLY A 51 11.97 -3.12 -6.40
CA GLY A 51 13.32 -2.87 -5.84
C GLY A 51 13.82 -1.41 -5.89
N ASP A 52 12.96 -0.48 -6.30
CA ASP A 52 13.08 0.98 -6.33
C ASP A 52 12.26 1.67 -5.23
N GLY A 53 11.41 0.94 -4.49
CA GLY A 53 10.45 1.47 -3.52
C GLY A 53 9.03 1.66 -4.06
N GLY A 54 8.78 1.43 -5.35
CA GLY A 54 7.45 1.55 -5.95
C GLY A 54 6.46 0.49 -5.45
N ARG A 55 5.16 0.83 -5.43
CA ARG A 55 4.07 -0.12 -5.11
C ARG A 55 3.61 -0.85 -6.37
N ILE A 56 3.30 -2.14 -6.28
CA ILE A 56 2.68 -2.98 -7.31
C ILE A 56 1.40 -3.59 -6.75
N VAL A 57 0.33 -3.66 -7.55
CA VAL A 57 -0.99 -4.17 -7.11
C VAL A 57 -1.49 -5.28 -8.04
N SER A 58 -1.99 -6.37 -7.47
CA SER A 58 -2.65 -7.47 -8.21
C SER A 58 -3.99 -7.84 -7.59
N VAL A 59 -4.96 -8.28 -8.40
CA VAL A 59 -6.26 -8.77 -7.92
C VAL A 59 -6.54 -10.16 -8.49
N GLU A 60 -6.83 -11.13 -7.62
CA GLU A 60 -7.37 -12.45 -7.93
C GLU A 60 -8.88 -12.45 -7.63
N PRO A 61 -9.76 -12.66 -8.62
CA PRO A 61 -11.19 -12.78 -8.39
C PRO A 61 -11.54 -14.09 -7.66
N GLY A 62 -12.41 -14.00 -6.64
CA GLY A 62 -12.85 -15.14 -5.84
C GLY A 62 -13.66 -16.20 -6.62
N THR A 63 -13.95 -17.34 -5.98
CA THR A 63 -14.58 -18.49 -6.65
C THR A 63 -15.91 -18.17 -7.33
N GLY A 64 -15.90 -18.19 -8.68
CA GLY A 64 -17.02 -17.84 -9.54
C GLY A 64 -17.08 -16.37 -9.97
N ARG A 65 -16.04 -15.57 -9.72
CA ARG A 65 -16.01 -14.10 -9.94
C ARG A 65 -15.06 -13.65 -11.07
N ARG A 66 -14.50 -14.54 -11.89
CA ARG A 66 -13.53 -14.18 -12.97
C ARG A 66 -14.06 -13.23 -14.05
N GLY A 67 -15.38 -12.94 -14.09
CA GLY A 67 -15.99 -11.90 -14.94
C GLY A 67 -16.34 -10.59 -14.20
N ILE A 68 -15.92 -10.41 -12.94
CA ILE A 68 -16.11 -9.15 -12.21
C ILE A 68 -15.05 -8.15 -12.64
N ILE A 69 -15.50 -6.91 -12.88
CA ILE A 69 -14.66 -5.76 -13.21
C ILE A 69 -14.15 -5.17 -11.90
N PHE A 70 -12.87 -4.81 -11.82
CA PHE A 70 -12.29 -4.16 -10.63
C PHE A 70 -11.93 -2.71 -10.96
N ARG A 71 -12.34 -1.80 -10.07
CA ARG A 71 -11.96 -0.40 -10.09
C ARG A 71 -10.89 -0.17 -9.03
N THR A 72 -9.72 0.29 -9.45
CA THR A 72 -8.67 0.75 -8.53
C THR A 72 -8.81 2.27 -8.38
N LEU A 73 -8.69 2.75 -7.15
CA LEU A 73 -8.68 4.18 -6.82
C LEU A 73 -7.47 4.49 -5.95
N GLU A 74 -6.78 5.58 -6.28
CA GLU A 74 -5.60 6.08 -5.58
C GLU A 74 -5.89 7.55 -5.24
N GLN A 75 -6.01 7.85 -3.95
CA GLN A 75 -6.28 9.20 -3.43
C GLN A 75 -5.48 9.39 -2.14
N ASP A 76 -4.79 10.53 -2.03
CA ASP A 76 -4.11 11.01 -0.81
C ASP A 76 -3.23 9.94 -0.11
N GLY A 77 -2.58 9.07 -0.92
CA GLY A 77 -1.70 7.99 -0.49
C GLY A 77 -2.37 6.61 -0.30
N HIS A 78 -3.70 6.58 -0.12
CA HIS A 78 -4.51 5.38 0.08
C HIS A 78 -4.87 4.67 -1.24
N LEU A 79 -5.01 3.34 -1.18
CA LEU A 79 -5.28 2.48 -2.32
C LEU A 79 -6.55 1.65 -2.07
N THR A 80 -7.63 1.98 -2.77
CA THR A 80 -8.89 1.23 -2.75
C THR A 80 -9.00 0.32 -3.97
N VAL A 81 -9.39 -0.94 -3.77
CA VAL A 81 -9.75 -1.89 -4.84
C VAL A 81 -11.21 -2.27 -4.67
N LEU A 82 -12.07 -1.69 -5.51
CA LEU A 82 -13.52 -1.83 -5.45
C LEU A 82 -14.02 -2.77 -6.57
N PRO A 83 -14.51 -3.98 -6.24
CA PRO A 83 -15.19 -4.84 -7.20
C PRO A 83 -16.46 -4.15 -7.69
N SER A 84 -16.78 -4.23 -8.98
CA SER A 84 -17.88 -3.45 -9.56
C SER A 84 -19.26 -3.80 -8.98
N ASP A 85 -19.40 -4.97 -8.36
CA ASP A 85 -20.62 -5.41 -7.66
C ASP A 85 -20.75 -4.91 -6.23
N ALA A 86 -19.69 -4.38 -5.63
CA ALA A 86 -19.78 -3.58 -4.41
C ALA A 86 -20.12 -2.10 -4.69
N GLY A 87 -19.85 -1.59 -5.90
CA GLY A 87 -19.96 -0.17 -6.24
C GLY A 87 -21.32 0.47 -5.94
N GLU A 88 -22.43 -0.16 -6.34
CA GLU A 88 -23.79 0.35 -6.07
C GLU A 88 -24.11 0.43 -4.56
N LEU A 89 -23.51 -0.44 -3.73
CA LEU A 89 -23.74 -0.49 -2.29
C LEU A 89 -22.83 0.48 -1.51
N VAL A 90 -21.60 0.72 -2.00
CA VAL A 90 -20.70 1.75 -1.45
C VAL A 90 -21.19 3.15 -1.78
N SER A 91 -21.66 3.41 -3.02
CA SER A 91 -22.24 4.72 -3.41
C SER A 91 -23.58 5.06 -2.73
N ALA A 92 -24.17 4.11 -1.99
CA ALA A 92 -25.45 4.24 -1.30
C ALA A 92 -25.33 4.05 0.22
N GLY A 93 -24.14 4.18 0.81
CA GLY A 93 -23.92 4.12 2.26
C GLY A 93 -24.28 2.77 2.92
N ARG A 94 -24.30 1.66 2.14
CA ARG A 94 -24.63 0.31 2.63
C ARG A 94 -23.40 -0.55 2.91
N LEU A 95 -22.25 -0.20 2.35
CA LEU A 95 -20.95 -0.81 2.63
C LEU A 95 -19.94 0.28 2.97
N ASP A 96 -19.25 0.15 4.10
CA ASP A 96 -18.08 0.98 4.42
C ASP A 96 -16.98 0.79 3.37
N ARG A 97 -16.46 1.90 2.86
CA ARG A 97 -15.37 1.92 1.88
C ARG A 97 -14.09 1.27 2.42
N LYS A 98 -13.87 1.26 3.74
CA LYS A 98 -12.70 0.60 4.37
C LYS A 98 -12.63 -0.90 4.10
N LEU A 99 -13.75 -1.56 3.80
CA LEU A 99 -13.82 -2.96 3.37
C LEU A 99 -13.11 -3.22 2.03
N PHE A 100 -12.68 -2.14 1.35
CA PHE A 100 -12.03 -2.12 0.04
C PHE A 100 -10.73 -1.29 0.04
N ASP A 101 -10.38 -0.58 1.11
CA ASP A 101 -9.11 0.13 1.26
C ASP A 101 -8.02 -0.85 1.69
N VAL A 102 -7.17 -1.21 0.73
CA VAL A 102 -6.11 -2.21 0.90
C VAL A 102 -4.94 -1.63 1.69
N THR A 103 -4.73 -0.31 1.68
CA THR A 103 -3.73 0.35 2.52
C THR A 103 -4.15 0.30 3.99
N ALA A 104 -5.39 0.67 4.30
CA ALA A 104 -5.93 0.59 5.66
C ALA A 104 -5.97 -0.86 6.19
N LEU A 105 -6.44 -1.82 5.37
CA LEU A 105 -6.52 -3.23 5.76
C LEU A 105 -5.13 -3.86 6.02
N VAL A 106 -4.07 -3.43 5.31
CA VAL A 106 -2.69 -3.85 5.62
C VAL A 106 -2.17 -3.17 6.89
N ALA A 107 -2.41 -1.87 7.08
CA ALA A 107 -1.98 -1.14 8.27
C ALA A 107 -2.59 -1.74 9.55
N GLN A 108 -3.88 -2.11 9.51
CA GLN A 108 -4.62 -2.75 10.60
C GLN A 108 -4.35 -4.27 10.72
N ARG A 109 -3.39 -4.82 9.95
CA ARG A 109 -3.02 -6.25 9.96
C ARG A 109 -4.21 -7.20 9.71
N TYR A 110 -5.06 -6.85 8.75
CA TYR A 110 -6.11 -7.71 8.19
C TYR A 110 -5.70 -8.37 6.87
N ASP A 111 -4.40 -8.39 6.59
CA ASP A 111 -3.81 -9.23 5.55
C ASP A 111 -3.73 -10.72 5.97
N GLU A 112 -3.47 -11.56 4.98
CA GLU A 112 -3.48 -13.01 5.05
C GLU A 112 -2.28 -13.61 5.82
N ALA A 113 -1.27 -12.82 6.22
CA ALA A 113 -0.26 -13.27 7.18
C ALA A 113 -0.69 -13.03 8.64
N HIS A 114 -1.64 -12.12 8.90
CA HIS A 114 -1.99 -11.67 10.26
C HIS A 114 -3.44 -11.94 10.71
N THR A 115 -4.38 -12.29 9.81
CA THR A 115 -5.76 -12.61 10.22
C THR A 115 -6.40 -13.77 9.45
N THR A 116 -7.09 -14.69 10.13
CA THR A 116 -7.82 -15.82 9.49
C THR A 116 -9.27 -15.52 9.16
N ALA A 117 -9.82 -14.43 9.70
CA ALA A 117 -11.19 -13.96 9.50
C ALA A 117 -11.21 -12.43 9.30
N LEU A 118 -12.21 -11.92 8.58
CA LEU A 118 -12.46 -10.49 8.48
C LEU A 118 -13.53 -10.11 9.53
N PRO A 119 -13.23 -9.22 10.49
CA PRO A 119 -14.20 -8.76 11.47
C PRO A 119 -15.07 -7.65 10.87
N LEU A 120 -16.38 -7.73 11.10
CA LEU A 120 -17.40 -6.89 10.47
C LEU A 120 -18.46 -6.48 11.50
N ILE A 121 -18.96 -5.24 11.38
CA ILE A 121 -20.16 -4.79 12.09
C ILE A 121 -21.32 -4.77 11.09
N VAL A 122 -22.45 -5.39 11.42
CA VAL A 122 -23.64 -5.51 10.55
C VAL A 122 -24.85 -4.88 11.24
N GLY A 123 -25.44 -3.84 10.65
CA GLY A 123 -26.56 -3.07 11.21
C GLY A 123 -27.76 -2.94 10.26
N GLY A 124 -28.93 -2.61 10.81
CA GLY A 124 -30.10 -2.29 9.99
C GLY A 124 -31.42 -2.33 10.75
N ALA A 125 -32.08 -1.17 10.82
CA ALA A 125 -33.32 -0.95 11.57
C ALA A 125 -34.47 -1.93 11.24
N GLY A 126 -35.40 -2.04 12.19
CA GLY A 126 -36.44 -3.07 12.25
C GLY A 126 -37.27 -3.26 10.98
N GLY A 127 -37.52 -4.53 10.63
CA GLY A 127 -38.31 -4.92 9.46
C GLY A 127 -37.66 -6.08 8.70
N LYS A 128 -37.68 -6.02 7.35
CA LYS A 128 -37.03 -7.02 6.50
C LYS A 128 -35.51 -7.06 6.70
N ALA A 129 -34.87 -5.91 6.96
CA ALA A 129 -33.42 -5.80 7.17
C ALA A 129 -32.97 -6.62 8.40
N GLY A 130 -33.62 -6.47 9.56
CA GLY A 130 -33.31 -7.27 10.76
C GLY A 130 -33.46 -8.79 10.57
N ALA A 131 -34.22 -9.26 9.59
CA ALA A 131 -34.26 -10.68 9.20
C ALA A 131 -33.09 -11.09 8.29
N ALA A 132 -32.47 -10.17 7.56
CA ALA A 132 -31.23 -10.39 6.81
C ALA A 132 -30.00 -10.34 7.74
N VAL A 133 -29.93 -9.36 8.66
CA VAL A 133 -28.88 -9.29 9.71
C VAL A 133 -28.74 -10.64 10.42
N ARG A 134 -29.84 -11.25 10.87
CA ARG A 134 -29.84 -12.57 11.53
C ARG A 134 -29.33 -13.73 10.68
N ARG A 135 -29.37 -13.64 9.34
CA ARG A 135 -28.80 -14.67 8.45
C ARG A 135 -27.31 -14.43 8.20
N LEU A 136 -26.92 -13.17 7.98
CA LEU A 136 -25.53 -12.77 7.77
C LEU A 136 -24.67 -13.07 9.01
N THR A 137 -25.17 -12.81 10.22
CA THR A 137 -24.49 -13.21 11.47
C THR A 137 -24.51 -14.72 11.71
N GLY A 138 -25.07 -15.53 10.81
CA GLY A 138 -24.96 -16.98 10.79
C GLY A 138 -23.65 -17.48 10.14
N PHE A 139 -22.89 -16.61 9.48
CA PHE A 139 -21.52 -16.87 8.99
C PHE A 139 -20.43 -16.54 10.02
N ALA A 140 -20.77 -16.51 11.31
CA ALA A 140 -19.80 -16.33 12.38
C ALA A 140 -18.81 -17.51 12.40
N ASP A 141 -17.52 -17.22 12.40
CA ASP A 141 -16.45 -18.24 12.40
C ASP A 141 -16.54 -19.13 13.65
N GLY A 142 -16.09 -20.38 13.52
CA GLY A 142 -16.35 -21.52 14.41
C GLY A 142 -15.74 -21.43 15.80
N GLY A 143 -16.24 -20.50 16.61
CA GLY A 143 -15.75 -20.17 17.95
C GLY A 143 -15.92 -18.68 18.32
N SER A 144 -16.24 -17.82 17.34
CA SER A 144 -16.47 -16.39 17.54
C SER A 144 -17.85 -16.09 18.16
N THR A 145 -17.92 -15.09 19.03
CA THR A 145 -19.16 -14.63 19.65
C THR A 145 -19.76 -13.46 18.86
N VAL A 146 -20.97 -13.64 18.32
CA VAL A 146 -21.74 -12.55 17.70
C VAL A 146 -22.20 -11.58 18.80
N ARG A 147 -21.50 -10.45 18.94
CA ARG A 147 -21.83 -9.42 19.93
C ARG A 147 -22.93 -8.49 19.42
N ARG A 148 -23.84 -8.06 20.30
CA ARG A 148 -24.81 -7.00 19.98
C ARG A 148 -24.29 -5.63 20.43
N LEU A 149 -24.49 -4.63 19.59
CA LEU A 149 -24.21 -3.22 19.86
C LEU A 149 -25.56 -2.50 19.93
N GLU A 150 -26.12 -2.38 21.14
CA GLU A 150 -27.53 -1.97 21.31
C GLU A 150 -27.76 -0.49 20.97
N SER A 151 -26.74 0.35 21.13
CA SER A 151 -26.73 1.78 20.80
C SER A 151 -26.86 2.10 19.30
N ILE A 152 -26.65 1.12 18.41
CA ILE A 152 -26.81 1.23 16.94
C ILE A 152 -27.70 0.13 16.33
N ASP A 153 -28.36 -0.68 17.17
CA ASP A 153 -29.06 -1.92 16.77
C ASP A 153 -28.27 -2.80 15.78
N ALA A 154 -26.96 -2.91 16.02
CA ALA A 154 -26.00 -3.60 15.16
C ALA A 154 -25.41 -4.86 15.83
N ARG A 155 -24.65 -5.64 15.06
CA ARG A 155 -23.97 -6.85 15.53
C ARG A 155 -22.56 -6.96 14.96
N ALA A 156 -21.57 -7.17 15.82
CA ALA A 156 -20.22 -7.53 15.40
C ALA A 156 -20.14 -9.05 15.14
N VAL A 157 -19.43 -9.43 14.07
CA VAL A 157 -19.24 -10.82 13.64
C VAL A 157 -17.89 -10.98 12.92
N GLN A 158 -17.17 -12.07 13.18
CA GLN A 158 -15.98 -12.45 12.41
C GLN A 158 -16.38 -13.47 11.35
N VAL A 159 -16.06 -13.21 10.08
CA VAL A 159 -16.38 -14.12 8.96
C VAL A 159 -15.09 -14.75 8.45
N SER A 160 -15.05 -16.09 8.39
CA SER A 160 -13.86 -16.84 7.95
C SER A 160 -13.46 -16.45 6.51
N ARG A 161 -12.15 -16.45 6.19
CA ARG A 161 -11.68 -16.17 4.82
C ARG A 161 -12.35 -17.04 3.74
N GLY A 162 -12.77 -18.26 4.07
CA GLY A 162 -13.44 -19.17 3.15
C GLY A 162 -14.91 -18.81 2.91
N ASP A 163 -15.59 -18.30 3.95
CA ASP A 163 -17.03 -17.99 3.91
C ASP A 163 -17.36 -16.63 3.32
N LEU A 164 -16.40 -15.70 3.17
CA LEU A 164 -16.63 -14.37 2.58
C LEU A 164 -17.32 -14.44 1.22
N GLY A 165 -16.95 -15.40 0.36
CA GLY A 165 -17.61 -15.60 -0.94
C GLY A 165 -19.04 -16.15 -0.87
N ALA A 166 -19.48 -16.69 0.27
CA ALA A 166 -20.85 -17.13 0.55
C ALA A 166 -21.65 -16.06 1.31
N PHE A 167 -21.02 -15.37 2.26
CA PHE A 167 -21.53 -14.16 2.90
C PHE A 167 -21.91 -13.11 1.85
N TRP A 168 -21.01 -12.82 0.91
CA TRP A 168 -21.26 -11.90 -0.21
C TRP A 168 -22.49 -12.28 -1.03
N LYS A 169 -22.63 -13.56 -1.41
CA LYS A 169 -23.79 -14.07 -2.16
C LYS A 169 -25.11 -13.98 -1.39
N GLN A 170 -25.07 -13.90 -0.06
CA GLN A 170 -26.26 -13.68 0.76
C GLN A 170 -26.56 -12.19 0.98
N LEU A 171 -25.54 -11.33 0.97
CA LEU A 171 -25.67 -9.88 1.09
C LEU A 171 -26.15 -9.25 -0.23
N ALA A 172 -25.57 -9.64 -1.37
CA ALA A 172 -25.81 -9.08 -2.70
C ALA A 172 -26.05 -10.21 -3.74
N PRO A 173 -27.25 -10.83 -3.76
CA PRO A 173 -27.47 -12.09 -4.49
C PRO A 173 -27.52 -12.01 -6.04
N THR A 174 -27.78 -10.86 -6.66
CA THR A 174 -27.93 -10.73 -8.14
C THR A 174 -27.62 -9.32 -8.68
N ARG A 175 -27.42 -9.21 -10.01
CA ARG A 175 -27.13 -7.98 -10.77
C ARG A 175 -27.76 -8.04 -12.19
N PRO A 176 -27.81 -6.92 -12.95
CA PRO A 176 -27.41 -5.54 -12.62
C PRO A 176 -28.58 -4.59 -12.38
N SER A 177 -28.28 -3.38 -11.87
CA SER A 177 -29.25 -2.40 -11.34
C SER A 177 -30.17 -3.00 -10.27
N MET A 178 -29.69 -3.05 -9.02
CA MET A 178 -30.63 -3.18 -7.91
C MET A 178 -31.49 -1.92 -7.85
N ASN A 179 -32.82 -2.07 -7.96
CA ASN A 179 -33.71 -0.93 -7.77
C ASN A 179 -33.59 -0.38 -6.33
N SER A 180 -33.99 0.88 -6.13
CA SER A 180 -33.84 1.57 -4.82
C SER A 180 -34.45 0.79 -3.65
N ALA A 181 -35.56 0.08 -3.87
CA ALA A 181 -36.19 -0.76 -2.85
C ALA A 181 -35.37 -2.03 -2.49
N ALA A 182 -34.55 -2.54 -3.41
CA ALA A 182 -33.61 -3.63 -3.16
C ALA A 182 -32.34 -3.13 -2.45
N VAL A 183 -31.71 -2.04 -2.93
CA VAL A 183 -30.54 -1.41 -2.28
C VAL A 183 -30.87 -1.02 -0.83
N ASN A 184 -32.05 -0.45 -0.60
CA ASN A 184 -32.47 -0.05 0.75
C ASN A 184 -32.78 -1.25 1.67
N ALA A 185 -32.96 -2.46 1.13
CA ALA A 185 -33.23 -3.69 1.90
C ALA A 185 -31.98 -4.49 2.30
N VAL A 186 -30.81 -4.21 1.71
CA VAL A 186 -29.51 -4.79 2.11
C VAL A 186 -29.09 -4.18 3.46
N PRO A 187 -28.62 -4.94 4.47
CA PRO A 187 -28.09 -4.37 5.72
C PRO A 187 -26.85 -3.48 5.50
N GLN A 188 -26.58 -2.57 6.44
CA GLN A 188 -25.31 -1.85 6.48
C GLN A 188 -24.20 -2.76 7.00
N VAL A 189 -22.99 -2.66 6.44
CA VAL A 189 -21.82 -3.39 6.91
C VAL A 189 -20.59 -2.47 6.99
N TRP A 190 -19.89 -2.50 8.11
CA TRP A 190 -18.65 -1.75 8.39
C TRP A 190 -17.48 -2.68 8.72
N LEU A 191 -16.26 -2.15 8.61
CA LEU A 191 -15.03 -2.78 9.09
C LEU A 191 -14.84 -2.53 10.60
N ASP A 192 -14.30 -3.52 11.31
CA ASP A 192 -13.84 -3.48 12.70
C ASP A 192 -12.28 -3.43 12.71
N GLY A 193 -11.61 -2.75 13.66
CA GLY A 193 -10.23 -2.17 13.49
C GLY A 193 -9.08 -2.62 14.45
N ARG A 194 -7.81 -2.16 14.23
CA ARG A 194 -6.63 -2.48 15.10
C ARG A 194 -5.52 -1.39 15.22
N VAL A 195 -4.80 -1.35 16.37
CA VAL A 195 -3.80 -0.30 16.80
C VAL A 195 -2.44 -0.83 17.39
N SER A 196 -1.35 -0.01 17.57
CA SER A 196 0.02 -0.42 18.10
C SER A 196 1.01 0.71 18.58
N ALA A 197 2.30 0.43 19.01
CA ALA A 197 3.17 1.27 19.93
C ALA A 197 4.77 1.15 19.89
N SER A 198 5.60 2.11 20.46
CA SER A 198 7.13 2.17 20.57
C SER A 198 7.86 2.99 21.76
N LEU A 199 8.90 3.88 21.58
CA LEU A 199 9.91 4.47 22.59
C LEU A 199 10.27 6.03 22.45
N ASP A 200 10.57 6.99 23.40
CA ASP A 200 10.48 7.24 24.89
C ASP A 200 10.79 8.73 25.40
N ARG A 201 10.36 9.07 26.67
CA ARG A 201 10.66 10.18 27.66
C ARG A 201 9.72 11.41 27.81
N SER A 202 8.78 11.41 28.78
CA SER A 202 7.64 12.38 28.85
C SER A 202 7.45 13.35 30.04
N THR A 203 7.31 12.91 31.31
CA THR A 203 6.57 13.72 32.33
C THR A 203 7.21 15.07 32.67
N ALA A 204 8.52 15.22 32.45
CA ALA A 204 9.21 16.50 32.58
C ALA A 204 8.91 17.50 31.43
N GLN A 205 8.62 17.00 30.23
CA GLN A 205 8.32 17.81 29.03
C GLN A 205 7.11 18.72 29.25
N ILE A 206 6.07 18.20 29.92
CA ILE A 206 4.81 18.89 30.22
C ILE A 206 4.84 19.74 31.51
N GLY A 207 5.99 19.88 32.19
CA GLY A 207 6.12 20.73 33.38
C GLY A 207 5.50 20.20 34.68
N ALA A 208 4.97 18.97 34.71
CA ALA A 208 4.40 18.36 35.92
C ALA A 208 5.33 18.38 37.16
N PRO A 209 6.68 18.24 37.03
CA PRO A 209 7.60 18.38 38.16
C PRO A 209 7.60 19.72 38.88
N ASP A 210 7.20 20.82 38.22
CA ASP A 210 7.08 22.12 38.88
C ASP A 210 5.77 22.26 39.66
N VAL A 211 4.70 21.64 39.18
CA VAL A 211 3.43 21.54 39.91
C VAL A 211 3.59 20.70 41.18
N TRP A 212 4.29 19.55 41.12
CA TRP A 212 4.55 18.70 42.29
C TRP A 212 5.32 19.42 43.41
N LYS A 213 6.19 20.39 43.09
CA LYS A 213 6.93 21.19 44.09
C LYS A 213 6.03 22.07 44.95
N THR A 214 4.81 22.36 44.49
CA THR A 214 3.81 23.14 45.25
C THR A 214 2.99 22.28 46.23
N GLY A 215 3.14 20.95 46.18
CA GLY A 215 2.37 20.00 46.98
C GLY A 215 1.14 19.41 46.30
N LEU A 216 0.82 19.84 45.07
CA LEU A 216 -0.23 19.25 44.24
C LEU A 216 0.26 17.92 43.61
N ARG A 217 -0.40 16.80 43.91
CA ARG A 217 -0.10 15.47 43.34
C ARG A 217 -1.35 14.67 42.95
N GLY A 218 -2.54 15.28 43.00
CA GLY A 218 -3.84 14.67 42.68
C GLY A 218 -4.65 14.20 43.90
N GLU A 219 -4.24 14.53 45.14
CA GLU A 219 -4.89 14.03 46.35
C GLU A 219 -6.42 14.29 46.37
N ARG A 220 -7.19 13.21 46.60
CA ARG A 220 -8.67 13.15 46.62
C ARG A 220 -9.40 13.27 45.28
N VAL A 221 -8.68 13.36 44.16
CA VAL A 221 -9.32 13.37 42.84
C VAL A 221 -9.48 11.94 42.33
N LYS A 222 -10.68 11.57 41.89
CA LYS A 222 -10.97 10.27 41.27
C LYS A 222 -10.72 10.28 39.76
N VAL A 223 -9.87 9.38 39.29
CA VAL A 223 -9.57 9.20 37.86
C VAL A 223 -9.86 7.77 37.42
N ALA A 224 -10.84 7.61 36.53
CA ALA A 224 -11.12 6.34 35.88
C ALA A 224 -10.21 6.12 34.68
N VAL A 225 -9.80 4.87 34.46
CA VAL A 225 -9.05 4.40 33.30
C VAL A 225 -9.86 3.26 32.68
N LEU A 226 -10.36 3.50 31.46
CA LEU A 226 -11.15 2.53 30.70
C LEU A 226 -10.25 1.88 29.65
N ASP A 227 -9.81 0.65 29.91
CA ASP A 227 -8.67 0.03 29.21
C ASP A 227 -8.64 -1.52 29.37
N THR A 228 -7.48 -2.18 29.26
CA THR A 228 -7.27 -3.64 29.42
C THR A 228 -7.22 -4.14 30.87
N GLY A 229 -7.62 -3.33 31.86
CA GLY A 229 -7.52 -3.66 33.28
C GLY A 229 -6.23 -3.12 33.92
N ALA A 230 -5.83 -3.65 35.09
CA ALA A 230 -4.56 -3.27 35.71
C ALA A 230 -3.91 -4.39 36.54
N ASP A 231 -2.60 -4.54 36.46
CA ASP A 231 -1.80 -5.31 37.42
C ASP A 231 -1.76 -4.58 38.77
N GLN A 232 -2.75 -4.88 39.61
CA GLN A 232 -2.87 -4.36 40.96
C GLN A 232 -1.72 -4.80 41.90
N THR A 233 -0.90 -5.77 41.48
CA THR A 233 0.29 -6.22 42.22
C THR A 233 1.56 -5.46 41.83
N HIS A 234 1.52 -4.70 40.73
CA HIS A 234 2.65 -3.90 40.29
C HIS A 234 3.02 -2.87 41.36
N PRO A 235 4.31 -2.74 41.78
CA PRO A 235 4.68 -1.90 42.92
C PRO A 235 4.24 -0.43 42.84
N ASP A 236 4.05 0.09 41.63
CA ASP A 236 3.65 1.48 41.40
C ASP A 236 2.13 1.70 41.57
N LEU A 237 1.31 0.65 41.39
CA LEU A 237 -0.16 0.66 41.47
C LEU A 237 -0.69 -0.05 42.74
N ALA A 238 0.13 -0.84 43.43
CA ALA A 238 -0.26 -1.59 44.62
C ALA A 238 -0.81 -0.67 45.73
N GLY A 239 -2.11 -0.80 46.02
CA GLY A 239 -2.82 0.04 46.98
C GLY A 239 -3.22 1.43 46.45
N ARG A 240 -3.27 1.64 45.13
CA ARG A 240 -3.66 2.91 44.47
C ARG A 240 -5.03 2.85 43.78
N ILE A 241 -5.56 1.65 43.58
CA ILE A 241 -6.84 1.41 42.90
C ILE A 241 -7.95 1.35 43.95
N ALA A 242 -8.95 2.22 43.82
CA ALA A 242 -10.08 2.37 44.74
C ALA A 242 -11.29 1.50 44.35
N ALA A 243 -11.52 1.33 43.04
CA ALA A 243 -12.56 0.45 42.47
C ALA A 243 -12.08 -0.14 41.14
N ALA A 244 -12.56 -1.32 40.77
CA ALA A 244 -12.31 -1.93 39.47
C ALA A 244 -13.43 -2.90 39.08
N GLU A 245 -13.82 -2.91 37.79
CA GLU A 245 -14.92 -3.72 37.24
C GLU A 245 -14.56 -4.24 35.83
N ASP A 246 -15.07 -5.40 35.40
CA ASP A 246 -14.76 -6.02 34.09
C ASP A 246 -15.97 -6.09 33.15
N PHE A 247 -15.92 -5.26 32.10
CA PHE A 247 -16.89 -5.20 31.00
C PHE A 247 -16.41 -5.96 29.76
N SER A 248 -15.12 -6.35 29.70
CA SER A 248 -14.51 -7.04 28.57
C SER A 248 -15.03 -8.47 28.37
N GLY A 249 -15.49 -9.11 29.46
CA GLY A 249 -15.94 -10.50 29.50
C GLY A 249 -14.78 -11.50 29.66
N SER A 250 -13.69 -11.06 30.30
CA SER A 250 -12.45 -11.81 30.48
C SER A 250 -12.43 -12.63 31.79
N SER A 251 -11.24 -12.88 32.33
CA SER A 251 -11.04 -13.50 33.65
C SER A 251 -10.95 -12.49 34.82
N GLY A 252 -11.50 -11.27 34.65
CA GLY A 252 -11.61 -10.24 35.68
C GLY A 252 -10.65 -9.07 35.48
N THR A 253 -10.56 -8.18 36.49
CA THR A 253 -9.95 -6.84 36.38
C THR A 253 -8.42 -6.78 36.30
N GLY A 254 -7.76 -7.94 36.21
CA GLY A 254 -6.33 -8.01 35.92
C GLY A 254 -6.02 -7.62 34.47
N ASP A 255 -4.74 -7.37 34.19
CA ASP A 255 -4.29 -6.94 32.87
C ASP A 255 -3.45 -8.03 32.19
N GLY A 256 -4.11 -8.89 31.39
CA GLY A 256 -3.43 -9.91 30.60
C GLY A 256 -2.65 -9.37 29.39
N PHE A 257 -2.88 -8.11 29.01
CA PHE A 257 -2.29 -7.50 27.80
C PHE A 257 -1.14 -6.54 28.12
N GLY A 258 -1.29 -5.70 29.14
CA GLY A 258 -0.29 -4.76 29.67
C GLY A 258 -0.56 -3.27 29.44
N HIS A 259 -1.59 -2.91 28.68
CA HIS A 259 -1.86 -1.54 28.24
C HIS A 259 -2.49 -0.69 29.35
N GLY A 260 -3.56 -1.17 29.98
CA GLY A 260 -4.22 -0.47 31.07
C GLY A 260 -3.33 -0.26 32.30
N THR A 261 -2.42 -1.20 32.58
CA THR A 261 -1.37 -1.04 33.62
C THR A 261 -0.42 0.11 33.28
N HIS A 262 0.02 0.16 32.02
CA HIS A 262 0.93 1.18 31.51
C HIS A 262 0.26 2.57 31.57
N VAL A 263 -0.92 2.70 30.97
CA VAL A 263 -1.77 3.89 30.96
C VAL A 263 -2.09 4.39 32.37
N ALA A 264 -2.60 3.52 33.26
CA ALA A 264 -2.92 3.89 34.64
C ALA A 264 -1.69 4.35 35.45
N SER A 265 -0.50 3.81 35.13
CA SER A 265 0.74 4.26 35.76
C SER A 265 1.22 5.63 35.25
N ILE A 266 0.96 5.97 33.98
CA ILE A 266 1.19 7.34 33.46
C ILE A 266 0.26 8.34 34.17
N VAL A 267 -1.01 7.97 34.39
CA VAL A 267 -1.95 8.81 35.15
C VAL A 267 -1.46 9.02 36.59
N GLY A 268 -1.31 7.95 37.38
CA GLY A 268 -1.18 8.05 38.84
C GLY A 268 -0.27 7.02 39.51
N GLY A 269 0.61 6.38 38.75
CA GLY A 269 1.61 5.43 39.25
C GLY A 269 2.62 6.09 40.18
N SER A 270 2.92 5.44 41.31
CA SER A 270 3.75 6.03 42.37
C SER A 270 5.26 6.03 42.08
N GLY A 271 5.73 5.42 40.98
CA GLY A 271 7.17 5.34 40.63
C GLY A 271 8.00 4.49 41.58
N LYS A 272 7.38 3.72 42.48
CA LYS A 272 8.02 2.99 43.58
C LYS A 272 9.08 1.99 43.11
N ALA A 273 8.86 1.27 42.01
CA ALA A 273 9.81 0.33 41.44
C ALA A 273 11.04 1.01 40.81
N SER A 274 10.99 2.31 40.52
CA SER A 274 12.06 3.13 39.93
C SER A 274 12.60 4.21 40.88
N GLY A 275 12.34 4.10 42.19
CA GLY A 275 12.79 5.08 43.19
C GLY A 275 12.16 6.47 43.02
N GLY A 276 10.99 6.55 42.39
CA GLY A 276 10.28 7.80 42.07
C GLY A 276 10.66 8.41 40.72
N THR A 277 11.59 7.82 39.95
CA THR A 277 12.04 8.41 38.67
C THR A 277 11.05 8.23 37.51
N ARG A 278 10.16 7.24 37.60
CA ARG A 278 9.07 6.97 36.63
C ARG A 278 7.69 7.08 37.30
N GLN A 279 7.48 8.10 38.14
CA GLN A 279 6.14 8.40 38.68
C GLN A 279 5.24 9.06 37.61
N GLY A 280 3.94 8.75 37.67
CA GLY A 280 2.90 9.35 36.82
C GLY A 280 2.62 10.82 37.14
N VAL A 281 1.72 11.43 36.36
CA VAL A 281 1.44 12.88 36.42
C VAL A 281 0.69 13.30 37.70
N ALA A 282 -0.30 12.51 38.15
CA ALA A 282 -1.05 12.69 39.39
C ALA A 282 -0.82 11.51 40.37
N PRO A 283 0.40 11.35 40.92
CA PRO A 283 0.82 10.15 41.65
C PRO A 283 0.16 9.96 43.03
N ALA A 284 -0.79 10.82 43.42
CA ALA A 284 -1.62 10.69 44.61
C ALA A 284 -3.14 10.60 44.32
N ALA A 285 -3.57 10.64 43.05
CA ALA A 285 -4.98 10.48 42.66
C ALA A 285 -5.56 9.10 43.04
N GLU A 286 -6.88 9.00 43.16
CA GLU A 286 -7.59 7.74 43.43
C GLU A 286 -7.95 7.09 42.08
N LEU A 287 -7.29 5.97 41.74
CA LEU A 287 -7.46 5.33 40.44
C LEU A 287 -8.66 4.37 40.45
N MET A 288 -9.45 4.38 39.38
CA MET A 288 -10.55 3.45 39.14
C MET A 288 -10.31 2.74 37.81
N ILE A 289 -10.46 1.42 37.75
CA ILE A 289 -10.06 0.61 36.58
C ILE A 289 -11.28 -0.10 35.97
N GLY A 290 -11.78 0.40 34.85
CA GLY A 290 -12.80 -0.28 34.06
C GLY A 290 -12.14 -1.10 32.96
N LYS A 291 -12.14 -2.43 33.07
CA LYS A 291 -11.63 -3.29 32.01
C LYS A 291 -12.67 -3.40 30.90
N VAL A 292 -12.56 -2.55 29.88
CA VAL A 292 -13.45 -2.55 28.69
C VAL A 292 -12.81 -3.26 27.49
N LEU A 293 -11.49 -3.48 27.55
CA LEU A 293 -10.69 -4.22 26.57
C LEU A 293 -10.23 -5.57 27.15
N GLY A 294 -10.24 -6.62 26.32
CA GLY A 294 -9.84 -7.98 26.67
C GLY A 294 -8.34 -8.15 26.90
N ASP A 295 -7.92 -9.40 27.15
CA ASP A 295 -6.51 -9.76 27.32
C ASP A 295 -5.75 -9.88 25.98
N ASP A 296 -6.47 -9.73 24.87
CA ASP A 296 -5.95 -9.57 23.51
C ASP A 296 -5.69 -8.10 23.12
N GLY A 297 -6.08 -7.14 23.98
CA GLY A 297 -5.99 -5.70 23.74
C GLY A 297 -7.20 -5.09 23.05
N PHE A 298 -8.25 -5.86 22.75
CA PHE A 298 -9.40 -5.40 21.96
C PHE A 298 -10.70 -5.40 22.76
N GLY A 299 -11.62 -4.52 22.39
CA GLY A 299 -12.94 -4.39 23.00
C GLY A 299 -13.87 -3.68 22.04
N THR A 300 -15.13 -3.52 22.45
CA THR A 300 -16.19 -3.05 21.54
C THR A 300 -16.97 -1.89 22.12
N GLU A 301 -17.56 -1.07 21.26
CA GLU A 301 -18.23 0.19 21.62
C GLU A 301 -19.23 0.05 22.78
N SER A 302 -20.00 -1.05 22.83
CA SER A 302 -20.97 -1.27 23.91
C SER A 302 -20.33 -1.62 25.26
N GLN A 303 -19.12 -2.19 25.28
CA GLN A 303 -18.36 -2.43 26.51
C GLN A 303 -17.68 -1.15 27.00
N VAL A 304 -17.20 -0.35 26.06
CA VAL A 304 -16.63 0.97 26.32
C VAL A 304 -17.68 1.89 26.94
N ILE A 305 -18.89 1.98 26.35
CA ILE A 305 -20.01 2.78 26.87
C ILE A 305 -20.42 2.33 28.28
N ALA A 306 -20.58 1.02 28.52
CA ALA A 306 -20.89 0.51 29.86
C ALA A 306 -19.82 0.90 30.91
N GLY A 307 -18.54 0.93 30.51
CA GLY A 307 -17.45 1.45 31.33
C GLY A 307 -17.53 2.95 31.60
N MET A 308 -18.00 3.76 30.64
CA MET A 308 -18.24 5.21 30.84
C MET A 308 -19.34 5.43 31.90
N GLU A 309 -20.48 4.74 31.74
CA GLU A 309 -21.64 4.84 32.63
C GLU A 309 -21.27 4.45 34.07
N TRP A 310 -20.49 3.37 34.23
CA TRP A 310 -19.94 2.93 35.51
C TRP A 310 -18.99 3.96 36.12
N ALA A 311 -18.02 4.48 35.34
CA ALA A 311 -17.02 5.43 35.84
C ALA A 311 -17.67 6.72 36.39
N VAL A 312 -18.69 7.23 35.71
CA VAL A 312 -19.47 8.38 36.16
C VAL A 312 -20.35 8.04 37.37
N THR A 313 -20.98 6.86 37.39
CA THR A 313 -21.80 6.41 38.53
C THR A 313 -21.00 6.26 39.83
N GLU A 314 -19.77 5.74 39.73
CA GLU A 314 -18.82 5.66 40.84
C GLU A 314 -18.13 7.00 41.15
N GLY A 315 -18.46 8.08 40.42
CA GLY A 315 -18.05 9.45 40.71
C GLY A 315 -16.61 9.79 40.31
N ALA A 316 -16.14 9.31 39.15
CA ALA A 316 -14.88 9.78 38.57
C ALA A 316 -15.01 11.23 38.05
N GLU A 317 -14.07 12.10 38.43
CA GLU A 317 -14.00 13.48 37.92
C GLU A 317 -13.33 13.55 36.55
N VAL A 318 -12.42 12.61 36.27
CA VAL A 318 -11.71 12.48 35.00
C VAL A 318 -11.79 11.03 34.52
N VAL A 319 -12.11 10.82 33.24
CA VAL A 319 -12.17 9.49 32.61
C VAL A 319 -11.16 9.44 31.48
N ASN A 320 -10.08 8.69 31.68
CA ASN A 320 -9.07 8.41 30.65
C ASN A 320 -9.54 7.29 29.72
N MET A 321 -9.61 7.60 28.43
CA MET A 321 -9.91 6.67 27.35
C MET A 321 -8.75 6.61 26.36
N SER A 322 -7.79 5.72 26.62
CA SER A 322 -6.61 5.49 25.77
C SER A 322 -6.93 4.59 24.56
N LEU A 323 -8.16 4.68 24.07
CA LEU A 323 -8.78 3.82 23.06
C LEU A 323 -9.68 4.65 22.13
N GLY A 324 -10.06 4.05 21.01
CA GLY A 324 -10.98 4.63 20.04
C GLY A 324 -11.07 3.77 18.77
N SER A 325 -11.81 4.24 17.78
CA SER A 325 -11.85 3.65 16.44
C SER A 325 -10.94 4.41 15.47
N ASP A 326 -10.30 3.69 14.55
CA ASP A 326 -9.52 4.24 13.43
C ASP A 326 -10.41 4.79 12.28
N ALA A 327 -11.72 4.91 12.53
CA ALA A 327 -12.70 5.36 11.56
C ALA A 327 -12.99 6.85 11.76
N PRO A 328 -12.79 7.72 10.75
CA PRO A 328 -13.22 9.12 10.80
C PRO A 328 -14.67 9.27 11.28
N SER A 329 -14.90 10.11 12.29
CA SER A 329 -16.23 10.38 12.85
C SER A 329 -16.56 11.87 12.81
N ASP A 330 -17.84 12.18 12.66
CA ASP A 330 -18.42 13.53 12.73
C ASP A 330 -18.86 13.93 14.16
N GLY A 331 -18.80 12.98 15.10
CA GLY A 331 -19.24 13.11 16.49
C GLY A 331 -20.67 12.62 16.76
N THR A 332 -21.37 12.08 15.77
CA THR A 332 -22.76 11.56 15.90
C THR A 332 -22.85 10.06 16.21
N ASP A 333 -21.70 9.38 16.31
CA ASP A 333 -21.63 7.95 16.63
C ASP A 333 -21.94 7.63 18.12
N PRO A 334 -22.22 6.36 18.48
CA PRO A 334 -22.61 5.97 19.84
C PRO A 334 -21.69 6.40 20.97
N MET A 335 -20.37 6.25 20.82
CA MET A 335 -19.44 6.57 21.90
C MET A 335 -19.27 8.08 22.01
N SER A 336 -19.30 8.81 20.89
CA SER A 336 -19.27 10.28 20.90
C SER A 336 -20.53 10.88 21.55
N LEU A 337 -21.71 10.34 21.25
CA LEU A 337 -22.97 10.72 21.89
C LEU A 337 -22.96 10.40 23.39
N ALA A 338 -22.47 9.22 23.78
CA ALA A 338 -22.36 8.83 25.19
C ALA A 338 -21.40 9.74 25.98
N VAL A 339 -20.24 10.11 25.40
CA VAL A 339 -19.32 11.08 26.03
C VAL A 339 -19.96 12.45 26.21
N ASN A 340 -20.70 12.96 25.23
CA ASN A 340 -21.39 14.25 25.37
C ASN A 340 -22.42 14.21 26.51
N GLU A 341 -23.35 13.25 26.49
CA GLU A 341 -24.41 13.06 27.49
C GLU A 341 -23.84 12.88 28.92
N LEU A 342 -22.81 12.05 29.07
CA LEU A 342 -22.19 11.78 30.37
C LEU A 342 -21.31 12.93 30.87
N SER A 343 -20.76 13.77 29.99
CA SER A 343 -20.07 15.01 30.38
C SER A 343 -21.06 16.04 30.92
N ASP A 344 -22.16 16.27 30.20
CA ASP A 344 -23.15 17.31 30.54
C ASP A 344 -23.97 16.94 31.79
N ASN A 345 -24.43 15.69 31.91
CA ASN A 345 -25.26 15.24 33.04
C ASN A 345 -24.47 14.63 34.19
N GLY A 346 -23.27 14.10 33.95
CA GLY A 346 -22.38 13.50 34.97
C GLY A 346 -21.30 14.44 35.49
N GLY A 347 -20.92 15.48 34.74
CA GLY A 347 -19.89 16.46 35.13
C GLY A 347 -18.45 15.99 35.00
N ALA A 348 -18.20 14.76 34.52
CA ALA A 348 -16.88 14.18 34.39
C ALA A 348 -16.16 14.64 33.11
N LEU A 349 -14.84 14.84 33.18
CA LEU A 349 -14.02 15.17 32.01
C LEU A 349 -13.50 13.90 31.32
N PHE A 350 -14.07 13.58 30.16
CA PHE A 350 -13.57 12.52 29.29
C PHE A 350 -12.34 13.01 28.51
N VAL A 351 -11.20 12.37 28.75
CA VAL A 351 -9.92 12.63 28.08
C VAL A 351 -9.63 11.45 27.16
N VAL A 352 -9.57 11.70 25.85
CA VAL A 352 -9.69 10.66 24.82
C VAL A 352 -8.53 10.71 23.83
N ALA A 353 -8.04 9.54 23.42
CA ALA A 353 -7.05 9.43 22.35
C ALA A 353 -7.58 9.99 21.01
N ALA A 354 -6.77 10.75 20.26
CA ALA A 354 -7.17 11.24 18.93
C ALA A 354 -7.26 10.14 17.86
N GLY A 355 -6.56 9.02 18.08
CA GLY A 355 -6.38 7.93 17.11
C GLY A 355 -4.93 7.87 16.59
N ASN A 356 -4.55 6.71 16.04
CA ASN A 356 -3.21 6.47 15.50
C ASN A 356 -3.24 6.30 13.97
N SER A 357 -4.15 7.01 13.29
CA SER A 357 -4.43 6.91 11.85
C SER A 357 -3.85 8.07 11.01
N GLY A 358 -2.90 8.82 11.54
CA GLY A 358 -2.10 9.78 10.76
C GLY A 358 -1.17 9.09 9.73
N PRO A 359 -0.57 9.85 8.78
CA PRO A 359 -0.47 11.31 8.73
C PRO A 359 -1.57 12.02 7.92
N GLY A 360 -2.60 11.31 7.47
CA GLY A 360 -3.72 11.89 6.71
C GLY A 360 -4.58 12.87 7.52
N THR A 361 -5.14 13.88 6.86
CA THR A 361 -6.14 14.80 7.42
C THR A 361 -7.53 14.16 7.50
N GLY A 362 -8.35 14.55 8.48
CA GLY A 362 -9.70 13.99 8.65
C GLY A 362 -9.70 12.59 9.26
N THR A 363 -8.68 12.25 10.07
CA THR A 363 -8.43 10.92 10.63
C THR A 363 -8.77 10.80 12.12
N ILE A 364 -9.50 11.78 12.67
CA ILE A 364 -10.03 11.77 14.05
C ILE A 364 -11.23 10.83 14.13
N GLY A 365 -11.11 9.79 14.96
CA GLY A 365 -12.16 8.81 15.16
C GLY A 365 -12.94 8.95 16.47
N SER A 366 -13.76 7.95 16.76
CA SER A 366 -14.62 7.92 17.95
C SER A 366 -13.89 7.36 19.18
N PRO A 367 -14.15 7.85 20.41
CA PRO A 367 -14.99 8.99 20.77
C PRO A 367 -14.25 10.34 20.73
N GLY A 368 -13.05 10.39 20.15
CA GLY A 368 -12.26 11.62 20.00
C GLY A 368 -12.94 12.71 19.16
N ALA A 369 -13.95 12.37 18.36
CA ALA A 369 -14.78 13.30 17.62
C ALA A 369 -15.83 14.05 18.48
N ALA A 370 -16.15 13.60 19.70
CA ALA A 370 -17.15 14.23 20.56
C ALA A 370 -16.81 15.71 20.90
N ASP A 371 -17.82 16.57 20.98
CA ASP A 371 -17.65 17.98 21.36
C ASP A 371 -17.12 18.12 22.79
N ALA A 372 -17.65 17.32 23.72
CA ALA A 372 -17.25 17.36 25.12
C ALA A 372 -15.83 16.79 25.36
N ALA A 373 -15.46 15.70 24.67
CA ALA A 373 -14.16 15.03 24.83
C ALA A 373 -12.97 16.01 24.74
N LEU A 374 -12.01 15.89 25.65
CA LEU A 374 -10.69 16.50 25.53
C LEU A 374 -9.79 15.54 24.75
N THR A 375 -9.67 15.77 23.44
CA THR A 375 -9.06 14.82 22.50
C THR A 375 -7.56 15.10 22.33
N VAL A 376 -6.73 14.05 22.47
CA VAL A 376 -5.28 14.19 22.66
C VAL A 376 -4.47 13.56 21.51
N GLY A 377 -3.76 14.39 20.77
CA GLY A 377 -2.74 13.98 19.79
C GLY A 377 -1.38 13.68 20.43
N ALA A 378 -0.49 13.02 19.68
CA ALA A 378 0.82 12.57 20.17
C ALA A 378 1.98 13.39 19.59
N VAL A 379 2.92 13.80 20.45
CA VAL A 379 4.26 14.28 20.06
C VAL A 379 5.37 13.38 20.60
N ASP A 380 6.57 13.50 20.04
CA ASP A 380 7.79 12.94 20.62
C ASP A 380 8.42 13.87 21.67
N ARG A 381 9.55 13.44 22.22
CA ARG A 381 10.33 14.16 23.25
C ARG A 381 10.87 15.53 22.79
N ASP A 382 10.96 15.74 21.48
CA ASP A 382 11.54 16.92 20.82
C ASP A 382 10.41 17.84 20.29
N ASP A 383 9.18 17.66 20.82
CA ASP A 383 7.91 18.32 20.46
C ASP A 383 7.47 18.15 18.98
N SER A 384 8.02 17.16 18.28
CA SER A 384 7.58 16.82 16.91
C SER A 384 6.30 15.99 16.94
N LEU A 385 5.30 16.37 16.14
CA LEU A 385 4.08 15.58 15.97
C LEU A 385 4.43 14.16 15.49
N ALA A 386 3.90 13.14 16.17
CA ALA A 386 4.08 11.76 15.76
C ALA A 386 3.39 11.53 14.40
N GLU A 387 4.07 10.86 13.47
CA GLU A 387 3.53 10.61 12.11
C GLU A 387 2.15 9.92 12.18
N PHE A 388 2.02 8.92 13.06
CA PHE A 388 0.78 8.19 13.32
C PHE A 388 -0.31 9.01 14.00
N SER A 389 -0.03 10.16 14.63
CA SER A 389 -1.06 10.90 15.36
C SER A 389 -2.17 11.32 14.41
N SER A 390 -3.41 10.88 14.68
CA SER A 390 -4.59 11.29 13.92
C SER A 390 -4.75 12.81 13.93
N ARG A 391 -5.23 13.35 12.80
CA ARG A 391 -5.29 14.78 12.49
C ARG A 391 -6.68 15.15 12.05
N GLY A 392 -7.13 16.32 12.46
CA GLY A 392 -8.39 16.90 12.02
C GLY A 392 -8.38 17.36 10.56
N PRO A 393 -9.42 18.11 10.17
CA PRO A 393 -10.53 18.51 11.03
C PRO A 393 -11.47 17.32 11.35
N ARG A 394 -12.44 17.53 12.24
CA ARG A 394 -13.51 16.56 12.46
C ARG A 394 -14.39 16.46 11.21
N LEU A 395 -14.81 15.25 10.86
CA LEU A 395 -15.63 15.00 9.67
C LEU A 395 -16.96 15.78 9.72
N GLY A 396 -17.48 16.19 8.56
CA GLY A 396 -18.85 16.70 8.38
C GLY A 396 -19.17 18.09 8.93
N ASN A 397 -18.42 18.62 9.90
CA ASN A 397 -18.61 19.97 10.44
C ASN A 397 -17.31 20.77 10.69
N ASP A 398 -16.17 20.22 10.29
CA ASP A 398 -14.87 20.90 10.26
C ASP A 398 -14.43 21.52 11.60
N GLY A 399 -14.84 20.86 12.69
CA GLY A 399 -14.44 21.18 14.06
C GLY A 399 -12.96 20.90 14.33
N VAL A 400 -12.32 21.70 15.19
CA VAL A 400 -10.92 21.47 15.58
C VAL A 400 -10.82 20.25 16.48
N LYS A 401 -10.11 19.24 15.99
CA LYS A 401 -9.61 18.08 16.72
C LYS A 401 -8.20 17.74 16.18
N PRO A 402 -7.25 17.25 16.99
CA PRO A 402 -7.32 17.11 18.45
C PRO A 402 -7.48 18.47 19.16
N ASP A 403 -7.88 18.46 20.43
CA ASP A 403 -7.96 19.69 21.24
C ASP A 403 -6.56 20.13 21.72
N VAL A 404 -5.67 19.18 22.02
CA VAL A 404 -4.27 19.38 22.45
C VAL A 404 -3.38 18.22 21.99
N THR A 405 -2.06 18.38 22.11
CA THR A 405 -1.10 17.26 22.09
C THR A 405 -0.44 17.03 23.44
N ALA A 406 0.08 15.81 23.65
CA ALA A 406 0.92 15.47 24.78
C ALA A 406 1.99 14.44 24.36
N PRO A 407 3.03 14.19 25.19
CA PRO A 407 4.06 13.21 24.88
C PRO A 407 3.45 11.83 24.71
N GLY A 408 3.51 11.32 23.47
CA GLY A 408 2.90 10.08 23.05
C GLY A 408 3.84 9.16 22.28
N VAL A 409 5.03 9.62 21.84
CA VAL A 409 6.05 8.70 21.33
C VAL A 409 6.83 8.09 22.50
N GLY A 410 6.27 7.00 23.03
CA GLY A 410 7.07 5.85 23.45
C GLY A 410 7.33 5.67 24.93
N ILE A 411 6.44 6.25 25.72
CA ILE A 411 6.54 6.46 27.14
C ILE A 411 6.91 5.19 27.90
N VAL A 412 8.00 5.22 28.67
CA VAL A 412 8.32 4.16 29.63
C VAL A 412 7.45 4.31 30.87
N ALA A 413 6.56 3.33 31.08
CA ALA A 413 5.66 3.24 32.22
C ALA A 413 5.53 1.79 32.69
N ALA A 414 4.67 1.52 33.69
CA ALA A 414 4.59 0.23 34.36
C ALA A 414 4.26 -0.91 33.40
N ARG A 415 4.88 -2.07 33.64
CA ARG A 415 4.67 -3.32 32.91
C ARG A 415 3.93 -4.31 33.80
N ALA A 416 2.79 -4.80 33.32
CA ALA A 416 2.06 -5.89 33.98
C ALA A 416 2.89 -7.18 34.01
N ALA A 417 2.81 -7.92 35.13
CA ALA A 417 3.55 -9.17 35.27
C ALA A 417 3.12 -10.21 34.21
N GLY A 418 4.08 -10.68 33.41
CA GLY A 418 3.87 -11.72 32.40
C GLY A 418 3.52 -11.21 30.99
N THR A 419 3.33 -9.90 30.79
CA THR A 419 2.92 -9.35 29.49
C THR A 419 4.09 -8.95 28.57
N THR A 420 3.79 -8.80 27.28
CA THR A 420 4.76 -8.52 26.20
C THR A 420 4.43 -7.25 25.40
N MET A 421 3.59 -6.36 25.93
CA MET A 421 3.30 -5.08 25.26
C MET A 421 4.53 -4.15 25.31
N GLY A 422 4.81 -3.51 24.16
CA GLY A 422 5.85 -2.50 24.05
C GLY A 422 7.26 -3.07 24.02
N ASP A 423 8.26 -2.19 24.11
CA ASP A 423 9.66 -2.58 24.26
C ASP A 423 10.03 -2.68 25.76
N PRO A 424 10.28 -3.88 26.31
CA PRO A 424 10.54 -4.02 27.73
C PRO A 424 11.88 -3.41 28.14
N VAL A 425 11.84 -2.50 29.13
CA VAL A 425 13.04 -1.90 29.71
C VAL A 425 13.58 -2.77 30.85
N ASP A 426 12.69 -3.37 31.63
CA ASP A 426 13.02 -4.28 32.73
C ASP A 426 11.79 -5.17 33.09
N GLU A 427 11.82 -5.82 34.25
CA GLU A 427 10.70 -6.65 34.76
C GLU A 427 9.46 -5.84 35.19
N ARG A 428 9.61 -4.51 35.36
CA ARG A 428 8.61 -3.60 35.94
C ARG A 428 8.21 -2.46 35.01
N TYR A 429 8.97 -2.21 33.96
CA TYR A 429 8.71 -1.11 33.02
C TYR A 429 8.88 -1.53 31.57
N THR A 430 8.01 -0.99 30.72
CA THR A 430 7.98 -1.18 29.25
C THR A 430 7.67 0.14 28.56
N ALA A 431 8.12 0.30 27.32
CA ALA A 431 7.93 1.50 26.51
C ALA A 431 6.78 1.32 25.52
N ALA A 432 5.87 2.30 25.43
CA ALA A 432 4.79 2.27 24.45
C ALA A 432 4.47 3.66 23.86
N SER A 433 4.22 3.70 22.55
CA SER A 433 3.80 4.90 21.80
C SER A 433 2.33 4.85 21.45
N GLY A 434 1.74 6.02 21.27
CA GLY A 434 0.39 6.20 20.77
C GLY A 434 -0.22 7.47 21.34
N THR A 435 -1.31 7.93 20.72
CA THR A 435 -2.22 8.85 21.40
C THR A 435 -2.74 8.25 22.72
N SER A 436 -2.80 6.92 22.80
CA SER A 436 -3.05 6.13 24.01
C SER A 436 -2.10 6.41 25.18
N MET A 437 -0.85 6.85 24.94
CA MET A 437 0.09 7.26 26.00
C MET A 437 0.18 8.77 26.17
N ALA A 438 -0.24 9.55 25.17
CA ALA A 438 -0.46 10.99 25.30
C ALA A 438 -1.65 11.31 26.21
N THR A 439 -2.77 10.60 26.04
CA THR A 439 -4.03 10.74 26.79
C THR A 439 -3.84 10.73 28.32
N PRO A 440 -3.16 9.75 28.95
CA PRO A 440 -3.01 9.69 30.40
C PRO A 440 -2.11 10.79 30.99
N HIS A 441 -1.26 11.44 30.19
CA HIS A 441 -0.58 12.65 30.63
C HIS A 441 -1.56 13.81 30.82
N VAL A 442 -2.53 13.95 29.91
CA VAL A 442 -3.58 14.97 29.98
C VAL A 442 -4.60 14.63 31.06
N ALA A 443 -4.96 13.36 31.24
CA ALA A 443 -5.86 12.94 32.33
C ALA A 443 -5.25 13.18 33.72
N GLY A 444 -3.96 12.88 33.91
CA GLY A 444 -3.25 13.22 35.13
C GLY A 444 -3.07 14.75 35.31
N ALA A 445 -2.89 15.51 34.23
CA ALA A 445 -2.88 16.97 34.29
C ALA A 445 -4.23 17.54 34.74
N ALA A 446 -5.34 17.03 34.19
CA ALA A 446 -6.70 17.37 34.61
C ALA A 446 -6.92 17.08 36.10
N ALA A 447 -6.38 15.97 36.62
CA ALA A 447 -6.48 15.65 38.05
C ALA A 447 -5.67 16.60 38.96
N LEU A 448 -4.51 17.10 38.52
CA LEU A 448 -3.79 18.15 39.23
C LEU A 448 -4.57 19.48 39.24
N LEU A 449 -5.28 19.78 38.16
CA LEU A 449 -6.16 20.96 38.06
C LEU A 449 -7.39 20.83 38.97
N ALA A 450 -8.09 19.69 38.95
CA ALA A 450 -9.24 19.43 39.81
C ALA A 450 -8.87 19.53 41.31
N GLN A 451 -7.70 19.01 41.71
CA GLN A 451 -7.20 19.17 43.09
C GLN A 451 -7.00 20.66 43.46
N ARG A 452 -6.48 21.46 42.51
CA ARG A 452 -6.17 22.88 42.71
C ARG A 452 -7.42 23.76 42.67
N HIS A 453 -8.40 23.38 41.87
CA HIS A 453 -9.64 24.09 41.58
C HIS A 453 -10.84 23.13 41.66
N PRO A 454 -11.21 22.66 42.88
CA PRO A 454 -12.34 21.73 43.08
C PRO A 454 -13.72 22.38 42.85
N ASP A 455 -13.73 23.67 42.49
CA ASP A 455 -14.88 24.46 42.07
C ASP A 455 -15.00 24.59 40.53
N TRP A 456 -14.05 24.06 39.76
CA TRP A 456 -14.09 24.07 38.29
C TRP A 456 -14.85 22.87 37.72
N SER A 457 -15.71 23.14 36.73
CA SER A 457 -16.33 22.10 35.90
C SER A 457 -15.31 21.44 34.95
N ALA A 458 -15.64 20.25 34.43
CA ALA A 458 -14.91 19.58 33.35
C ALA A 458 -14.60 20.52 32.17
N ALA A 459 -15.56 21.38 31.78
CA ALA A 459 -15.38 22.37 30.73
C ALA A 459 -14.32 23.44 31.07
N GLN A 460 -14.24 23.90 32.33
CA GLN A 460 -13.21 24.84 32.76
C GLN A 460 -11.81 24.20 32.83
N ILE A 461 -11.72 22.93 33.22
CA ILE A 461 -10.46 22.17 33.20
C ILE A 461 -10.00 21.93 31.75
N LYS A 462 -10.93 21.58 30.84
CA LYS A 462 -10.69 21.48 29.39
C LYS A 462 -10.20 22.81 28.81
N ASP A 463 -10.92 23.91 29.07
CA ASP A 463 -10.56 25.27 28.64
C ASP A 463 -9.16 25.67 29.13
N ALA A 464 -8.83 25.38 30.40
CA ALA A 464 -7.51 25.67 30.97
C ALA A 464 -6.38 24.87 30.30
N LEU A 465 -6.58 23.56 30.07
CA LEU A 465 -5.57 22.70 29.44
C LEU A 465 -5.33 23.03 27.97
N ILE A 466 -6.35 23.47 27.24
CA ILE A 466 -6.20 23.95 25.85
C ILE A 466 -5.55 25.33 25.84
N SER A 467 -6.11 26.31 26.56
CA SER A 467 -5.72 27.72 26.43
C SER A 467 -4.31 28.05 26.92
N THR A 468 -3.76 27.23 27.82
CA THR A 468 -2.39 27.37 28.35
C THR A 468 -1.38 26.46 27.66
N ALA A 469 -1.81 25.66 26.67
CA ALA A 469 -0.91 24.80 25.91
C ALA A 469 0.11 25.59 25.07
N ARG A 470 1.25 24.95 24.81
CA ARG A 470 2.37 25.48 24.05
C ARG A 470 2.20 25.14 22.57
N THR A 471 1.81 26.12 21.78
CA THR A 471 1.78 26.00 20.32
C THR A 471 3.18 25.78 19.76
N ILE A 472 3.32 24.79 18.87
CA ILE A 472 4.55 24.41 18.18
C ILE A 472 4.55 25.07 16.80
N ALA A 473 5.62 25.82 16.51
CA ALA A 473 5.74 26.56 15.25
C ALA A 473 5.89 25.61 14.05
N GLY A 474 5.05 25.77 13.04
CA GLY A 474 5.07 24.98 11.81
C GLY A 474 4.13 23.76 11.77
N GLN A 475 3.50 23.41 12.89
CA GLN A 475 2.41 22.41 12.94
C GLN A 475 1.05 23.10 12.78
N GLN A 476 0.10 22.49 12.07
CA GLN A 476 -1.22 23.08 11.84
C GLN A 476 -2.14 22.93 13.06
N VAL A 477 -3.16 23.78 13.17
CA VAL A 477 -4.17 23.69 14.25
C VAL A 477 -4.96 22.38 14.21
N THR A 478 -5.23 21.84 13.03
CA THR A 478 -5.83 20.50 12.83
C THR A 478 -4.87 19.35 13.20
N GLU A 479 -3.60 19.64 13.47
CA GLU A 479 -2.61 18.64 13.90
C GLU A 479 -2.34 18.71 15.41
N GLN A 480 -2.31 19.92 15.97
CA GLN A 480 -1.90 20.14 17.36
C GLN A 480 -3.00 20.64 18.30
N GLY A 481 -4.16 21.08 17.79
CA GLY A 481 -5.17 21.78 18.58
C GLY A 481 -4.65 23.12 19.13
N GLY A 482 -4.74 23.33 20.45
CA GLY A 482 -4.04 24.41 21.16
C GLY A 482 -2.53 24.18 21.32
N GLY A 483 -1.99 23.07 20.82
CA GLY A 483 -0.60 22.69 20.99
C GLY A 483 -0.37 21.75 22.16
N ARG A 484 0.89 21.66 22.57
CA ARG A 484 1.34 20.65 23.53
C ARG A 484 1.14 21.13 24.97
N ILE A 485 0.49 20.33 25.81
CA ILE A 485 0.14 20.74 27.19
C ILE A 485 1.34 21.21 28.03
N ASP A 486 1.12 22.26 28.81
CA ASP A 486 2.06 22.81 29.79
C ASP A 486 1.34 22.90 31.15
N VAL A 487 1.48 21.86 31.97
CA VAL A 487 0.71 21.70 33.22
C VAL A 487 1.14 22.74 34.27
N ALA A 488 2.37 23.24 34.18
CA ALA A 488 2.84 24.33 35.01
C ALA A 488 2.11 25.64 34.65
N ALA A 489 1.96 25.95 33.35
CA ALA A 489 1.13 27.07 32.91
C ALA A 489 -0.36 26.89 33.32
N ALA A 490 -0.91 25.69 33.13
CA ALA A 490 -2.31 25.38 33.44
C ALA A 490 -2.67 25.48 34.93
N ALA A 491 -1.80 25.00 35.84
CA ALA A 491 -2.07 24.91 37.27
C ALA A 491 -1.54 26.10 38.10
N LEU A 492 -0.51 26.80 37.60
CA LEU A 492 0.20 27.87 38.32
C LEU A 492 0.17 29.23 37.60
N GLY A 493 -0.31 29.28 36.35
CA GLY A 493 -0.48 30.52 35.60
C GLY A 493 -1.56 31.43 36.20
N PRO A 494 -1.45 32.76 36.02
CA PRO A 494 -2.41 33.71 36.60
C PRO A 494 -3.74 33.77 35.83
N VAL A 495 -3.79 33.28 34.59
CA VAL A 495 -4.92 33.44 33.67
C VAL A 495 -5.17 32.15 32.89
N THR A 496 -6.43 31.84 32.63
CA THR A 496 -6.89 30.86 31.62
C THR A 496 -7.87 31.54 30.65
N ALA A 497 -8.09 30.94 29.46
CA ALA A 497 -9.07 31.41 28.49
C ALA A 497 -9.99 30.29 28.00
N THR A 498 -11.04 30.64 27.25
CA THR A 498 -11.82 29.66 26.49
C THR A 498 -10.89 28.86 25.56
N GLY A 499 -11.03 27.53 25.53
CA GLY A 499 -10.13 26.63 24.83
C GLY A 499 -10.34 26.64 23.31
N THR A 500 -11.49 26.17 22.83
CA THR A 500 -11.80 26.02 21.39
C THR A 500 -13.15 26.65 21.05
N VAL A 501 -13.23 27.41 19.96
CA VAL A 501 -14.45 28.10 19.51
C VAL A 501 -14.71 27.91 18.02
N ALA A 502 -15.83 27.26 17.70
CA ALA A 502 -16.39 27.23 16.35
C ALA A 502 -17.11 28.55 16.03
N LEU A 503 -16.58 29.30 15.06
CA LEU A 503 -17.13 30.57 14.59
C LEU A 503 -18.27 30.34 13.58
N GLY A 504 -18.05 29.42 12.65
CA GLY A 504 -19.01 28.97 11.63
C GLY A 504 -19.97 27.87 12.11
N PRO A 505 -20.57 27.11 11.18
CA PRO A 505 -20.52 27.32 9.72
C PRO A 505 -21.32 28.56 9.27
N PHE A 506 -21.03 29.03 8.06
CA PHE A 506 -21.75 30.09 7.32
C PHE A 506 -21.88 29.68 5.86
N GLU A 507 -22.85 30.25 5.15
CA GLU A 507 -22.95 30.15 3.70
C GLU A 507 -22.18 31.29 2.99
N ALA A 508 -21.61 31.00 1.83
CA ALA A 508 -20.81 31.93 1.04
C ALA A 508 -21.69 33.02 0.41
N GLY A 509 -21.77 34.17 1.09
CA GLY A 509 -22.69 35.25 0.78
C GLY A 509 -23.56 35.70 1.96
N ASP A 510 -23.50 35.00 3.10
CA ASP A 510 -24.07 35.46 4.37
C ASP A 510 -23.59 36.88 4.70
N ASP A 511 -24.52 37.77 5.09
CA ASP A 511 -24.24 39.10 5.65
C ASP A 511 -24.48 39.17 7.17
N GLN A 512 -25.04 38.10 7.76
CA GLN A 512 -25.43 38.06 9.16
C GLN A 512 -24.24 37.82 10.09
N THR A 513 -23.74 38.90 10.69
CA THR A 513 -22.62 38.83 11.63
C THR A 513 -22.96 37.99 12.88
N ARG A 514 -22.26 36.87 13.10
CA ARG A 514 -22.38 36.09 14.35
C ARG A 514 -21.42 36.61 15.40
N THR A 515 -21.71 36.39 16.67
CA THR A 515 -20.78 36.73 17.77
C THR A 515 -20.65 35.55 18.73
N ARG A 516 -19.41 35.26 19.13
CA ARG A 516 -19.07 34.32 20.21
C ARG A 516 -18.50 35.13 21.40
N THR A 517 -18.55 34.56 22.60
CA THR A 517 -17.95 35.17 23.79
C THR A 517 -16.72 34.38 24.19
N LEU A 518 -15.57 35.05 24.21
CA LEU A 518 -14.34 34.56 24.84
C LEU A 518 -14.37 34.91 26.32
N ARG A 519 -14.04 33.94 27.18
CA ARG A 519 -13.85 34.14 28.62
C ARG A 519 -12.37 34.19 28.92
N TYR A 520 -11.95 35.10 29.79
CA TYR A 520 -10.61 35.15 30.37
C TYR A 520 -10.75 35.19 31.88
N THR A 521 -10.25 34.15 32.58
CA THR A 521 -10.39 34.00 34.03
C THR A 521 -9.05 34.19 34.70
N ASN A 522 -8.97 35.14 35.63
CA ASN A 522 -7.76 35.45 36.39
C ASN A 522 -7.86 34.86 37.81
N THR A 523 -6.96 33.94 38.14
CA THR A 523 -6.88 33.22 39.42
C THR A 523 -5.92 33.88 40.43
N SER A 524 -5.23 34.95 40.03
CA SER A 524 -4.21 35.63 40.83
C SER A 524 -4.76 36.71 41.76
N ASP A 525 -3.87 37.26 42.62
CA ASP A 525 -4.15 38.34 43.56
C ASP A 525 -4.10 39.75 42.94
N LYS A 526 -3.88 39.87 41.63
CA LYS A 526 -3.65 41.14 40.91
C LYS A 526 -4.49 41.24 39.65
N GLU A 527 -4.81 42.45 39.21
CA GLU A 527 -5.39 42.67 37.87
C GLU A 527 -4.34 42.38 36.78
N VAL A 528 -4.73 41.63 35.75
CA VAL A 528 -3.91 41.38 34.57
C VAL A 528 -4.55 42.10 33.37
N THR A 529 -3.73 42.82 32.59
CA THR A 529 -4.17 43.34 31.28
C THR A 529 -3.65 42.41 30.18
N LEU A 530 -4.54 41.97 29.30
CA LEU A 530 -4.23 41.11 28.16
C LEU A 530 -4.35 41.94 26.87
N ALA A 531 -3.35 41.90 26.01
CA ALA A 531 -3.44 42.37 24.62
C ALA A 531 -3.89 41.21 23.72
N LEU A 532 -4.89 41.43 22.86
CA LEU A 532 -5.53 40.39 22.06
C LEU A 532 -5.12 40.51 20.58
N ALA A 533 -4.71 39.39 19.98
CA ALA A 533 -4.38 39.30 18.56
C ALA A 533 -5.10 38.09 17.94
N VAL A 534 -5.84 38.30 16.85
CA VAL A 534 -6.49 37.22 16.09
C VAL A 534 -5.61 36.83 14.91
N LYS A 535 -5.40 35.54 14.70
CA LYS A 535 -4.89 34.97 13.45
C LYS A 535 -5.66 33.72 13.09
N LEU A 536 -6.11 33.61 11.84
CA LEU A 536 -6.64 32.38 11.27
C LEU A 536 -6.43 32.36 9.76
N ALA A 537 -6.13 31.18 9.21
CA ALA A 537 -5.87 30.97 7.79
C ALA A 537 -6.34 29.58 7.36
N THR A 538 -6.58 29.38 6.06
CA THR A 538 -6.74 28.02 5.51
C THR A 538 -5.39 27.27 5.54
N SER A 539 -5.42 25.94 5.35
CA SER A 539 -4.22 25.10 5.19
C SER A 539 -3.26 25.61 4.09
N GLY A 540 -3.80 26.23 3.03
CA GLY A 540 -3.04 26.92 1.98
C GLY A 540 -2.49 28.30 2.36
N GLY A 541 -2.57 28.72 3.62
CA GLY A 541 -2.04 30.00 4.13
C GLY A 541 -2.88 31.24 3.80
N ARG A 542 -4.14 31.07 3.35
CA ARG A 542 -5.04 32.20 3.03
C ARG A 542 -5.76 32.69 4.29
N GLU A 543 -5.43 33.89 4.75
CA GLU A 543 -6.20 34.61 5.79
C GLU A 543 -7.54 35.14 5.24
N PRO A 544 -8.59 35.34 6.06
CA PRO A 544 -9.82 36.03 5.66
C PRO A 544 -9.58 37.55 5.64
N ALA A 545 -10.46 38.34 4.99
CA ALA A 545 -10.21 39.77 4.82
C ALA A 545 -10.35 40.58 6.12
N ASP A 546 -9.65 41.72 6.21
CA ASP A 546 -9.60 42.60 7.39
C ASP A 546 -10.98 42.85 8.02
N GLY A 547 -11.12 42.46 9.29
CA GLY A 547 -12.35 42.60 10.08
C GLY A 547 -13.38 41.47 9.92
N ALA A 548 -13.07 40.41 9.14
CA ALA A 548 -13.87 39.19 9.05
C ALA A 548 -14.02 38.45 10.39
N VAL A 549 -12.99 38.49 11.24
CA VAL A 549 -13.04 38.05 12.64
C VAL A 549 -12.36 39.12 13.48
N ARG A 550 -13.09 39.72 14.43
CA ARG A 550 -12.64 40.88 15.21
C ARG A 550 -13.12 40.82 16.66
N PRO A 551 -12.23 41.05 17.65
CA PRO A 551 -12.65 41.20 19.04
C PRO A 551 -13.34 42.57 19.21
N ALA A 552 -14.15 42.72 20.26
CA ALA A 552 -14.77 43.99 20.61
C ALA A 552 -13.78 45.03 21.20
N SER A 553 -12.55 44.61 21.49
CA SER A 553 -11.42 45.42 21.95
C SER A 553 -10.13 44.65 21.75
N ASP A 554 -9.05 45.31 21.33
CA ASP A 554 -7.71 44.71 21.18
C ASP A 554 -6.99 44.51 22.53
N SER A 555 -7.66 44.84 23.65
CA SER A 555 -7.20 44.52 25.00
C SER A 555 -8.35 44.34 25.99
N VAL A 556 -8.11 43.56 27.04
CA VAL A 556 -9.05 43.36 28.15
C VAL A 556 -8.32 43.43 29.49
N ARG A 557 -8.94 44.05 30.50
CA ARG A 557 -8.50 43.96 31.90
C ARG A 557 -9.30 42.87 32.59
N VAL A 558 -8.60 41.99 33.30
CA VAL A 558 -9.18 40.89 34.08
C VAL A 558 -8.81 41.12 35.54
N PRO A 559 -9.72 41.64 36.39
CA PRO A 559 -9.45 41.86 37.81
C PRO A 559 -9.09 40.56 38.54
N ALA A 560 -8.38 40.69 39.66
CA ALA A 560 -7.99 39.58 40.54
C ALA A 560 -9.19 38.69 40.91
N GLY A 561 -9.03 37.37 40.83
CA GLY A 561 -10.08 36.40 41.19
C GLY A 561 -11.39 36.51 40.39
N SER A 562 -11.35 36.91 39.12
CA SER A 562 -12.55 37.18 38.32
C SER A 562 -12.43 36.78 36.84
N THR A 563 -13.57 36.69 36.16
CA THR A 563 -13.65 36.42 34.71
C THR A 563 -14.11 37.66 33.96
N ALA A 564 -13.38 38.03 32.90
CA ALA A 564 -13.80 39.02 31.92
C ALA A 564 -14.33 38.35 30.65
N GLU A 565 -15.31 38.98 30.00
CA GLU A 565 -15.88 38.54 28.71
C GLU A 565 -15.45 39.47 27.58
N VAL A 566 -15.02 38.91 26.45
CA VAL A 566 -14.76 39.65 25.21
C VAL A 566 -15.58 39.03 24.08
N ARG A 567 -16.38 39.85 23.40
CA ARG A 567 -17.11 39.43 22.21
C ARG A 567 -16.18 39.33 21.02
N LEU A 568 -16.21 38.21 20.31
CA LEU A 568 -15.55 37.97 19.05
C LEU A 568 -16.62 37.95 17.96
N THR A 569 -16.67 38.99 17.14
CA THR A 569 -17.65 39.13 16.06
C THR A 569 -17.06 38.64 14.74
N VAL A 570 -17.85 37.85 14.03
CA VAL A 570 -17.56 37.30 12.72
C VAL A 570 -18.41 38.02 11.68
N ASP A 571 -17.82 38.40 10.56
CA ASP A 571 -18.43 39.12 9.45
C ASP A 571 -18.27 38.25 8.19
N PRO A 572 -19.20 37.30 7.93
CA PRO A 572 -19.04 36.28 6.89
C PRO A 572 -18.93 36.87 5.48
N ALA A 573 -19.53 38.03 5.20
CA ALA A 573 -19.38 38.76 3.95
C ALA A 573 -17.92 39.20 3.64
N ARG A 574 -17.00 39.09 4.61
CA ARG A 574 -15.55 39.32 4.46
C ARG A 574 -14.72 38.03 4.41
N ALA A 575 -15.34 36.86 4.53
CA ALA A 575 -14.68 35.56 4.43
C ALA A 575 -15.12 34.87 3.12
N ALA A 576 -14.14 34.54 2.27
CA ALA A 576 -14.41 33.74 1.07
C ALA A 576 -14.52 32.25 1.45
N ARG A 577 -15.15 31.42 0.60
CA ARG A 577 -15.33 29.97 0.82
C ARG A 577 -14.05 29.27 1.31
N GLY A 578 -14.22 28.29 2.20
CA GLY A 578 -13.19 27.41 2.74
C GLY A 578 -13.02 27.52 4.26
N ASP A 579 -12.09 26.70 4.77
CA ASP A 579 -11.99 26.38 6.18
C ASP A 579 -10.73 27.00 6.78
N TYR A 580 -10.94 27.89 7.74
CA TYR A 580 -9.90 28.71 8.36
C TYR A 580 -9.68 28.29 9.80
N TYR A 581 -8.43 28.03 10.16
CA TYR A 581 -8.03 27.62 11.50
C TYR A 581 -6.98 28.56 12.07
N GLY A 582 -6.93 28.69 13.40
CA GLY A 582 -5.97 29.58 14.06
C GLY A 582 -6.29 29.79 15.53
N HIS A 583 -5.90 30.95 16.07
CA HIS A 583 -6.13 31.29 17.46
C HIS A 583 -6.41 32.79 17.67
N VAL A 584 -7.09 33.11 18.77
CA VAL A 584 -6.94 34.42 19.45
C VAL A 584 -5.88 34.26 20.51
N THR A 585 -4.73 34.93 20.37
CA THR A 585 -3.68 34.97 21.40
C THR A 585 -3.92 36.15 22.33
N ALA A 586 -3.89 35.91 23.64
CA ALA A 586 -4.00 36.90 24.69
C ALA A 586 -2.68 37.00 25.47
N THR A 587 -1.98 38.13 25.31
CA THR A 587 -0.62 38.36 25.84
C THR A 587 -0.67 39.23 27.10
N PRO A 588 -0.26 38.72 28.28
CA PRO A 588 -0.20 39.50 29.52
C PRO A 588 0.80 40.66 29.48
N SER A 589 0.39 41.82 30.00
CA SER A 589 1.21 43.03 30.10
C SER A 589 2.31 42.94 31.17
N ASP A 590 2.28 41.94 32.05
CA ASP A 590 3.26 41.69 33.10
C ASP A 590 4.43 40.79 32.65
N GLY A 591 4.37 40.25 31.43
CA GLY A 591 5.37 39.33 30.88
C GLY A 591 5.17 37.87 31.28
N SER A 592 4.05 37.51 31.91
CA SER A 592 3.66 36.10 32.07
C SER A 592 3.29 35.45 30.72
N ALA A 593 3.21 34.11 30.69
CA ALA A 593 3.01 33.36 29.45
C ALA A 593 1.67 33.72 28.77
N PRO A 594 1.62 33.84 27.43
CA PRO A 594 0.38 34.09 26.71
C PRO A 594 -0.56 32.88 26.81
N VAL A 595 -1.85 33.16 26.92
CA VAL A 595 -2.91 32.15 26.73
C VAL A 595 -3.59 32.37 25.39
N HIS A 596 -4.37 31.40 24.91
CA HIS A 596 -5.05 31.52 23.63
C HIS A 596 -6.40 30.81 23.57
N THR A 597 -7.23 31.16 22.58
CA THR A 597 -8.43 30.41 22.19
C THR A 597 -8.25 29.92 20.77
N THR A 598 -8.33 28.62 20.55
CA THR A 598 -8.26 27.98 19.24
C THR A 598 -9.56 28.15 18.46
N LEU A 599 -9.47 28.37 17.14
CA LEU A 599 -10.57 28.77 16.27
C LEU A 599 -10.74 27.81 15.09
N SER A 600 -12.00 27.55 14.71
CA SER A 600 -12.37 27.21 13.33
C SER A 600 -13.44 28.17 12.78
N LEU A 601 -13.28 28.58 11.53
CA LEU A 601 -14.27 29.30 10.74
C LEU A 601 -14.47 28.56 9.42
N VAL A 602 -15.67 28.02 9.24
CA VAL A 602 -16.09 27.24 8.08
C VAL A 602 -17.03 28.13 7.26
N VAL A 603 -16.74 28.33 5.97
CA VAL A 603 -17.59 29.08 5.04
C VAL A 603 -17.87 28.21 3.82
N GLN A 604 -19.07 27.64 3.76
CA GLN A 604 -19.50 26.66 2.76
C GLN A 604 -20.19 27.36 1.58
N GLY A 605 -20.08 26.84 0.37
CA GLY A 605 -20.95 27.22 -0.74
C GLY A 605 -22.40 26.73 -0.51
N PRO A 606 -23.41 27.36 -1.13
CA PRO A 606 -24.80 26.89 -1.03
C PRO A 606 -24.93 25.42 -1.47
N ILE A 607 -25.79 24.65 -0.80
CA ILE A 607 -26.08 23.26 -1.16
C ILE A 607 -27.13 23.21 -2.28
N HIS A 608 -26.85 22.43 -3.32
CA HIS A 608 -27.64 22.28 -4.54
C HIS A 608 -27.95 20.82 -4.85
N LYS A 609 -29.07 20.56 -5.52
CA LYS A 609 -29.47 19.21 -5.96
C LYS A 609 -28.89 18.88 -7.32
N LEU A 610 -27.99 17.90 -7.35
CA LEU A 610 -27.44 17.34 -8.57
C LEU A 610 -28.19 16.06 -8.95
N THR A 611 -29.10 16.17 -9.93
CA THR A 611 -29.84 15.03 -10.48
C THR A 611 -29.05 14.38 -11.62
N VAL A 612 -28.72 13.10 -11.50
CA VAL A 612 -27.94 12.37 -12.52
C VAL A 612 -28.86 11.45 -13.34
N ASN A 613 -28.81 11.58 -14.67
CA ASN A 613 -29.57 10.75 -15.59
C ASN A 613 -28.62 9.90 -16.44
N THR A 614 -28.77 8.58 -16.34
CA THR A 614 -27.87 7.62 -17.01
C THR A 614 -28.63 6.87 -18.10
N TYR A 615 -28.02 6.76 -19.29
CA TYR A 615 -28.59 6.09 -20.46
C TYR A 615 -27.65 5.02 -21.02
N ASP A 616 -28.24 3.86 -21.33
CA ASP A 616 -27.58 2.73 -22.01
C ASP A 616 -27.47 2.94 -23.54
N LEU A 617 -26.91 1.95 -24.25
CA LEU A 617 -26.75 1.97 -25.71
C LEU A 617 -28.07 2.01 -26.49
N ASP A 618 -29.11 1.36 -25.99
CA ASP A 618 -30.46 1.41 -26.58
C ASP A 618 -31.12 2.78 -26.38
N GLY A 619 -30.55 3.63 -25.52
CA GLY A 619 -31.07 4.95 -25.20
C GLY A 619 -32.17 4.95 -24.15
N LYS A 620 -32.29 3.85 -23.39
CA LYS A 620 -33.20 3.70 -22.26
C LYS A 620 -32.52 4.24 -21.00
N ARG A 621 -33.31 4.89 -20.14
CA ARG A 621 -32.83 5.37 -18.83
C ARG A 621 -32.60 4.17 -17.91
N VAL A 622 -31.40 4.06 -17.35
CA VAL A 622 -31.03 3.03 -16.37
C VAL A 622 -30.99 3.62 -14.95
N GLN A 623 -31.47 2.85 -13.98
CA GLN A 623 -31.29 3.16 -12.55
C GLN A 623 -29.86 2.76 -12.16
N ALA A 624 -28.93 3.69 -12.35
CA ALA A 624 -27.53 3.55 -11.97
C ALA A 624 -27.12 4.69 -11.03
N LEU A 625 -26.13 4.44 -10.17
CA LEU A 625 -25.49 5.44 -9.32
C LEU A 625 -24.03 5.66 -9.80
N PRO A 626 -23.81 6.54 -10.79
CA PRO A 626 -22.48 6.98 -11.20
C PRO A 626 -21.61 7.44 -10.04
N THR A 627 -20.28 7.39 -10.20
CA THR A 627 -19.39 7.97 -9.18
C THR A 627 -19.42 9.50 -9.29
N ILE A 628 -19.61 10.20 -8.16
CA ILE A 628 -19.47 11.66 -8.03
C ILE A 628 -18.28 11.93 -7.10
N TRP A 629 -17.38 12.83 -7.50
CA TRP A 629 -16.22 13.26 -6.69
C TRP A 629 -15.91 14.74 -6.92
N GLY A 630 -15.54 15.47 -5.87
CA GLY A 630 -15.16 16.89 -5.91
C GLY A 630 -14.08 17.21 -4.88
N ALA A 631 -13.90 18.48 -4.55
CA ALA A 631 -12.89 18.95 -3.59
C ALA A 631 -12.97 18.20 -2.24
N ASN A 632 -14.19 18.06 -1.70
CA ASN A 632 -14.46 17.44 -0.41
C ASN A 632 -14.51 15.89 -0.48
N GLY A 633 -13.96 15.29 -1.55
CA GLY A 633 -13.96 13.85 -1.78
C GLY A 633 -15.18 13.31 -2.52
N PHE A 634 -15.60 12.09 -2.19
CA PHE A 634 -16.72 11.40 -2.84
C PHE A 634 -18.07 11.81 -2.27
N VAL A 635 -19.07 11.94 -3.13
CA VAL A 635 -20.44 12.33 -2.74
C VAL A 635 -21.37 11.12 -2.77
N GLU A 636 -22.20 10.96 -1.74
CA GLU A 636 -23.25 9.93 -1.68
C GLU A 636 -24.59 10.41 -2.26
N TYR A 637 -25.45 9.47 -2.66
CA TYR A 637 -26.77 9.78 -3.19
C TYR A 637 -27.84 9.85 -2.10
N THR A 638 -28.46 11.02 -1.93
CA THR A 638 -29.61 11.23 -1.03
C THR A 638 -30.90 10.58 -1.56
N SER A 639 -30.97 10.28 -2.87
CA SER A 639 -32.01 9.47 -3.49
C SER A 639 -31.44 8.61 -4.63
N ALA A 640 -31.92 7.37 -4.74
CA ALA A 640 -31.50 6.43 -5.78
C ALA A 640 -32.44 6.34 -7.01
N ASP A 641 -33.71 6.77 -6.92
CA ASP A 641 -34.52 7.07 -8.11
C ASP A 641 -35.55 8.20 -7.84
N PRO A 642 -35.42 9.39 -8.47
CA PRO A 642 -34.30 9.80 -9.32
C PRO A 642 -32.97 9.75 -8.55
N ALA A 643 -31.88 9.45 -9.25
CA ALA A 643 -30.54 9.51 -8.69
C ALA A 643 -30.18 10.97 -8.41
N VAL A 644 -30.27 11.39 -7.15
CA VAL A 644 -29.99 12.75 -6.69
C VAL A 644 -28.96 12.71 -5.58
N ALA A 645 -27.96 13.57 -5.68
CA ALA A 645 -27.06 13.93 -4.60
C ALA A 645 -27.30 15.39 -4.20
N GLU A 646 -27.05 15.72 -2.95
CA GLU A 646 -27.00 17.10 -2.46
C GLU A 646 -25.51 17.47 -2.34
N VAL A 647 -25.12 18.56 -3.01
CA VAL A 647 -23.70 18.95 -3.23
C VAL A 647 -23.50 20.42 -2.99
N GLU A 648 -22.34 20.78 -2.45
CA GLU A 648 -21.90 22.16 -2.28
C GLU A 648 -21.68 22.85 -3.65
N GLU A 649 -21.80 24.18 -3.71
CA GLU A 649 -21.42 24.96 -4.89
C GLU A 649 -19.92 24.78 -5.21
N GLY A 650 -19.63 24.17 -6.37
CA GLY A 650 -18.26 23.77 -6.72
C GLY A 650 -18.13 22.94 -7.99
N THR A 651 -16.91 22.43 -8.23
CA THR A 651 -16.56 21.58 -9.37
C THR A 651 -16.53 20.11 -8.98
N TYR A 652 -17.18 19.27 -9.78
CA TYR A 652 -17.23 17.83 -9.62
C TYR A 652 -16.80 17.09 -10.90
N GLN A 653 -16.17 15.93 -10.73
CA GLN A 653 -16.08 14.89 -11.75
C GLN A 653 -17.21 13.88 -11.53
N LEU A 654 -17.86 13.47 -12.63
CA LEU A 654 -18.81 12.36 -12.64
C LEU A 654 -18.38 11.30 -13.65
N ASP A 655 -18.49 10.03 -13.29
CA ASP A 655 -18.17 8.93 -14.22
C ASP A 655 -19.05 7.68 -14.07
N TYR A 656 -19.25 7.00 -15.20
CA TYR A 656 -20.03 5.77 -15.34
C TYR A 656 -19.44 4.89 -16.45
N SER A 657 -19.56 3.57 -16.33
CA SER A 657 -19.01 2.63 -17.33
C SER A 657 -19.97 1.47 -17.64
N THR A 658 -20.07 1.08 -18.91
CA THR A 658 -20.78 -0.14 -19.37
C THR A 658 -19.83 -1.16 -20.00
N LEU A 659 -20.31 -2.40 -20.05
CA LEU A 659 -19.70 -3.55 -20.70
C LEU A 659 -20.79 -4.18 -21.58
N ASP A 660 -20.56 -4.26 -22.88
CA ASP A 660 -21.54 -4.62 -23.89
C ASP A 660 -21.00 -5.76 -24.77
N THR A 661 -21.82 -6.75 -25.15
CA THR A 661 -21.35 -7.94 -25.90
C THR A 661 -21.31 -7.71 -27.42
N ALA A 662 -20.23 -8.14 -28.08
CA ALA A 662 -20.07 -8.17 -29.53
C ALA A 662 -19.82 -9.61 -30.04
N GLN A 663 -19.72 -9.78 -31.37
CA GLN A 663 -19.53 -11.10 -32.00
C GLN A 663 -18.13 -11.72 -31.74
N ASP A 664 -17.14 -10.89 -31.45
CA ASP A 664 -15.71 -11.25 -31.32
C ASP A 664 -15.14 -11.09 -29.89
N GLY A 665 -15.98 -10.63 -28.94
CA GLY A 665 -15.62 -10.34 -27.56
C GLY A 665 -16.54 -9.29 -26.94
N GLU A 666 -15.99 -8.44 -26.07
CA GLU A 666 -16.74 -7.39 -25.36
C GLU A 666 -16.29 -5.97 -25.77
N GLU A 667 -17.22 -5.01 -25.69
CA GLU A 667 -16.98 -3.58 -25.84
C GLU A 667 -17.11 -2.85 -24.51
N LEU A 668 -16.25 -1.86 -24.31
CA LEU A 668 -16.18 -1.05 -23.09
C LEU A 668 -16.61 0.37 -23.40
N ARG A 669 -17.42 0.98 -22.54
CA ARG A 669 -17.86 2.37 -22.73
C ARG A 669 -17.72 3.15 -21.44
N HIS A 670 -16.79 4.10 -21.41
CA HIS A 670 -16.55 4.97 -20.26
C HIS A 670 -17.13 6.37 -20.54
N VAL A 671 -18.12 6.78 -19.75
CA VAL A 671 -18.69 8.13 -19.80
C VAL A 671 -18.17 8.92 -18.61
N VAL A 672 -17.38 9.95 -18.87
CA VAL A 672 -16.81 10.85 -17.86
C VAL A 672 -17.12 12.31 -18.20
N LEU A 673 -17.62 13.03 -17.20
CA LEU A 673 -17.74 14.48 -17.17
C LEU A 673 -16.71 15.00 -16.16
N PRO A 674 -15.49 15.38 -16.58
CA PRO A 674 -14.43 15.75 -15.65
C PRO A 674 -14.64 17.13 -15.00
N GLU A 675 -15.54 17.94 -15.53
CA GLU A 675 -15.88 19.26 -14.98
C GLU A 675 -17.39 19.50 -15.12
N VAL A 676 -18.11 19.24 -14.04
CA VAL A 676 -19.47 19.72 -13.79
C VAL A 676 -19.39 20.79 -12.72
N LYS A 677 -19.70 22.04 -13.09
CA LYS A 677 -19.78 23.17 -12.15
C LYS A 677 -21.22 23.33 -11.69
N VAL A 678 -21.46 23.01 -10.42
CA VAL A 678 -22.78 23.11 -9.80
C VAL A 678 -22.88 24.46 -9.09
N THR A 679 -23.82 25.29 -9.55
CA THR A 679 -24.06 26.66 -9.01
C THR A 679 -25.56 26.94 -8.83
N LYS A 680 -26.35 25.86 -8.75
CA LYS A 680 -27.82 25.78 -8.60
C LYS A 680 -28.24 24.31 -8.68
N ASP A 681 -29.45 24.00 -8.20
CA ASP A 681 -30.19 22.79 -8.58
C ASP A 681 -30.11 22.55 -10.11
N MET A 682 -29.60 21.38 -10.50
CA MET A 682 -29.37 21.05 -11.91
C MET A 682 -29.45 19.54 -12.19
N ALA A 683 -29.71 19.22 -13.46
CA ALA A 683 -29.65 17.86 -13.97
C ALA A 683 -28.47 17.69 -14.94
N VAL A 684 -27.76 16.57 -14.83
CA VAL A 684 -26.68 16.15 -15.72
C VAL A 684 -26.98 14.79 -16.33
N THR A 685 -26.39 14.52 -17.50
CA THR A 685 -26.69 13.31 -18.28
C THR A 685 -25.41 12.57 -18.68
N LEU A 686 -25.33 11.29 -18.30
CA LEU A 686 -24.34 10.34 -18.79
C LEU A 686 -25.01 9.43 -19.83
N ASP A 687 -24.44 9.34 -21.03
CA ASP A 687 -25.06 8.69 -22.18
C ASP A 687 -24.02 7.85 -22.94
N ALA A 688 -24.11 6.52 -22.82
CA ALA A 688 -23.16 5.59 -23.41
C ALA A 688 -23.05 5.71 -24.94
N ARG A 689 -24.11 6.17 -25.61
CA ARG A 689 -24.17 6.37 -27.07
C ARG A 689 -23.32 7.54 -27.55
N ARG A 690 -22.87 8.41 -26.64
CA ARG A 690 -22.02 9.59 -26.94
C ARG A 690 -20.52 9.30 -26.79
N THR A 691 -20.13 8.03 -26.68
CA THR A 691 -18.74 7.59 -26.57
C THR A 691 -18.08 7.41 -27.96
N THR A 692 -16.80 7.78 -28.08
CA THR A 692 -16.00 7.66 -29.32
C THR A 692 -14.95 6.56 -29.16
N LEU A 693 -14.63 5.84 -30.22
CA LEU A 693 -13.64 4.74 -30.18
C LEU A 693 -12.23 5.28 -29.87
N VAL A 694 -11.51 4.57 -29.01
CA VAL A 694 -10.06 4.65 -28.84
C VAL A 694 -9.41 3.75 -29.89
N ASP A 695 -8.96 4.38 -30.97
CA ASP A 695 -8.48 3.77 -32.22
C ASP A 695 -6.94 3.74 -32.23
N ILE A 696 -6.37 2.60 -31.85
CA ILE A 696 -4.92 2.37 -31.82
C ILE A 696 -4.49 1.73 -33.15
N ARG A 697 -3.62 2.39 -33.90
CA ARG A 697 -3.22 1.97 -35.26
C ARG A 697 -1.75 1.56 -35.32
N THR A 698 -1.50 0.29 -35.58
CA THR A 698 -0.16 -0.29 -35.68
C THR A 698 0.38 -0.31 -37.12
N PRO A 699 1.71 -0.19 -37.34
CA PRO A 699 2.33 -0.33 -38.68
C PRO A 699 2.26 -1.73 -39.31
N ARG A 700 1.85 -2.75 -38.53
CA ARG A 700 1.69 -4.15 -38.93
C ARG A 700 0.37 -4.69 -38.33
N PRO A 701 -0.24 -5.73 -38.92
CA PRO A 701 -1.37 -6.43 -38.30
C PRO A 701 -1.05 -6.80 -36.86
N ALA A 702 -1.95 -6.53 -35.92
CA ALA A 702 -1.76 -6.86 -34.53
C ALA A 702 -3.10 -7.16 -33.85
N GLU A 703 -3.09 -8.09 -32.90
CA GLU A 703 -4.22 -8.39 -32.03
C GLU A 703 -3.91 -7.97 -30.59
N GLN A 704 -4.93 -7.67 -29.80
CA GLN A 704 -4.77 -7.38 -28.37
C GLN A 704 -4.47 -8.68 -27.60
N ARG A 705 -3.33 -8.69 -26.89
CA ARG A 705 -2.87 -9.80 -26.04
C ARG A 705 -2.39 -9.24 -24.72
N GLY A 706 -3.04 -9.67 -23.64
CA GLY A 706 -2.93 -9.05 -22.32
C GLY A 706 -4.08 -8.10 -22.05
N ILE A 707 -4.10 -7.57 -20.83
CA ILE A 707 -5.20 -6.77 -20.28
C ILE A 707 -5.23 -5.36 -20.90
N LEU A 708 -6.42 -4.95 -21.32
CA LEU A 708 -6.73 -3.56 -21.64
C LEU A 708 -7.05 -2.84 -20.34
N SER A 709 -6.42 -1.69 -20.12
CA SER A 709 -6.72 -0.85 -18.97
C SER A 709 -6.80 0.62 -19.35
N TYR A 710 -7.58 1.39 -18.59
CA TYR A 710 -7.64 2.83 -18.71
C TYR A 710 -7.74 3.47 -17.33
N GLN A 711 -7.33 4.74 -17.24
CA GLN A 711 -7.41 5.54 -16.03
C GLN A 711 -7.78 6.99 -16.35
N THR A 712 -8.53 7.59 -15.44
CA THR A 712 -8.74 9.04 -15.33
C THR A 712 -7.94 9.54 -14.13
N TYR A 713 -7.20 10.63 -14.32
CA TYR A 713 -6.65 11.42 -13.23
C TYR A 713 -7.37 12.76 -13.17
N ARG A 714 -7.76 13.16 -11.97
CA ARG A 714 -8.39 14.45 -11.69
C ARG A 714 -7.74 15.10 -10.48
N LYS A 715 -7.47 16.39 -10.58
CA LYS A 715 -7.07 17.24 -9.45
C LYS A 715 -8.02 18.44 -9.35
N ILE A 716 -8.69 18.63 -8.21
CA ILE A 716 -9.61 19.74 -7.90
C ILE A 716 -9.19 20.31 -6.54
N ASP A 717 -9.08 21.64 -6.40
CA ASP A 717 -8.76 22.36 -5.16
C ASP A 717 -7.56 21.83 -4.34
N GLY A 718 -6.62 21.13 -4.99
CA GLY A 718 -5.43 20.54 -4.37
C GLY A 718 -5.51 19.03 -4.15
N HIS A 719 -6.71 18.47 -3.99
CA HIS A 719 -6.95 17.04 -3.84
C HIS A 719 -6.82 16.31 -5.18
N GLY A 720 -6.23 15.11 -5.14
CA GLY A 720 -5.94 14.30 -6.33
C GLY A 720 -6.59 12.93 -6.27
N LEU A 721 -7.27 12.54 -7.34
CA LEU A 721 -7.84 11.21 -7.50
C LEU A 721 -7.38 10.60 -8.83
N ILE A 722 -6.76 9.43 -8.75
CA ILE A 722 -6.65 8.51 -9.88
C ILE A 722 -7.76 7.47 -9.75
N GLN A 723 -8.52 7.26 -10.82
CA GLN A 723 -9.46 6.16 -10.94
C GLN A 723 -9.08 5.34 -12.17
N GLY A 724 -9.19 4.02 -12.13
CA GLY A 724 -9.04 3.26 -13.36
C GLY A 724 -9.51 1.82 -13.28
N THR A 725 -9.60 1.23 -14.45
CA THR A 725 -10.37 0.03 -14.71
C THR A 725 -9.57 -0.91 -15.60
N MET A 726 -9.64 -2.21 -15.29
CA MET A 726 -8.97 -3.28 -16.01
C MET A 726 -9.97 -4.26 -16.62
N TYR A 727 -9.64 -4.78 -17.80
CA TYR A 727 -10.42 -5.80 -18.49
C TYR A 727 -9.51 -6.82 -19.19
N PHE A 728 -9.89 -8.09 -19.09
CA PHE A 728 -9.20 -9.20 -19.73
C PHE A 728 -9.26 -9.11 -21.27
N ASP A 729 -8.44 -9.89 -21.97
CA ASP A 729 -8.31 -9.94 -23.45
C ASP A 729 -9.57 -10.48 -24.19
N ILE A 730 -10.68 -10.67 -23.48
CA ILE A 730 -12.03 -10.78 -24.04
C ILE A 730 -12.57 -9.41 -24.50
N ALA A 731 -12.24 -8.31 -23.81
CA ALA A 731 -12.62 -6.96 -24.21
C ALA A 731 -11.75 -6.48 -25.37
N LYS A 732 -12.38 -6.18 -26.52
CA LYS A 732 -11.70 -5.88 -27.80
C LYS A 732 -11.67 -4.39 -28.16
N ARG A 733 -12.56 -3.59 -27.55
CA ARG A 733 -12.79 -2.18 -27.93
C ARG A 733 -13.04 -1.34 -26.70
N LEU A 734 -12.45 -0.14 -26.67
CA LEU A 734 -12.72 0.88 -25.66
C LEU A 734 -13.27 2.12 -26.33
N TYR A 735 -14.46 2.54 -25.90
CA TYR A 735 -15.08 3.80 -26.26
C TYR A 735 -15.10 4.71 -25.03
N VAL A 736 -14.86 6.00 -25.24
CA VAL A 736 -14.84 7.00 -24.16
C VAL A 736 -15.56 8.29 -24.58
N SER A 737 -16.26 8.95 -23.68
CA SER A 737 -16.98 10.19 -23.99
C SER A 737 -16.02 11.36 -24.26
N PRO A 738 -16.09 12.04 -25.42
CA PRO A 738 -15.36 13.27 -25.64
C PRO A 738 -15.75 14.37 -24.67
N THR A 739 -14.77 15.13 -24.18
CA THR A 739 -14.97 16.20 -23.17
C THR A 739 -14.55 17.57 -23.70
N PRO A 740 -15.06 18.67 -23.12
CA PRO A 740 -14.36 19.95 -23.13
C PRO A 740 -12.96 19.85 -22.51
N ALA A 741 -12.16 20.91 -22.64
CA ALA A 741 -11.04 21.11 -21.73
C ALA A 741 -11.56 21.51 -20.36
N VAL A 742 -11.01 20.91 -19.29
CA VAL A 742 -11.22 21.44 -17.94
C VAL A 742 -10.63 22.85 -17.85
N THR A 743 -11.30 23.70 -17.08
CA THR A 743 -10.86 25.07 -16.76
C THR A 743 -10.46 25.21 -15.29
N ASP A 744 -10.75 24.20 -14.48
CA ASP A 744 -10.44 24.11 -13.06
C ASP A 744 -9.53 22.90 -12.77
N GLY A 745 -8.39 23.14 -12.12
CA GLY A 745 -7.44 22.12 -11.68
C GLY A 745 -6.72 21.38 -12.83
N THR A 746 -6.72 20.05 -12.80
CA THR A 746 -6.05 19.20 -13.82
C THR A 746 -6.88 17.97 -14.15
N PHE A 747 -6.85 17.52 -15.40
CA PHE A 747 -7.42 16.26 -15.85
C PHE A 747 -6.48 15.53 -16.83
N GLU A 748 -6.47 14.19 -16.79
CA GLU A 748 -5.90 13.34 -17.83
C GLU A 748 -6.73 12.06 -17.99
N PHE A 749 -6.95 11.63 -19.23
CA PHE A 749 -7.37 10.27 -19.55
C PHE A 749 -6.21 9.52 -20.22
N ALA A 750 -5.91 8.31 -19.76
CA ALA A 750 -4.91 7.44 -20.37
C ALA A 750 -5.45 6.02 -20.55
N SER A 751 -5.02 5.33 -21.61
CA SER A 751 -5.33 3.91 -21.84
C SER A 751 -4.09 3.13 -22.27
N ARG A 752 -3.87 1.95 -21.66
CA ARG A 752 -2.79 1.03 -21.99
C ARG A 752 -3.27 -0.11 -22.87
N TRP A 753 -2.52 -0.37 -23.94
CA TRP A 753 -2.80 -1.41 -24.91
C TRP A 753 -1.56 -2.27 -25.14
N GLN A 754 -1.75 -3.57 -25.25
CA GLN A 754 -0.68 -4.54 -25.46
C GLN A 754 -1.05 -5.34 -26.71
N LEU A 755 -0.31 -5.12 -27.80
CA LEU A 755 -0.66 -5.65 -29.12
C LEU A 755 0.50 -6.46 -29.70
N THR A 756 0.25 -7.70 -30.11
CA THR A 756 1.25 -8.60 -30.72
C THR A 756 0.84 -8.99 -32.14
N ALA A 757 1.71 -9.64 -32.89
CA ALA A 757 1.30 -10.34 -34.11
C ALA A 757 0.13 -11.31 -33.81
N PRO A 758 -0.83 -11.50 -34.74
CA PRO A 758 -1.93 -12.44 -34.56
C PRO A 758 -1.44 -13.87 -34.27
N LEU A 759 -1.93 -14.47 -33.18
CA LEU A 759 -1.57 -15.83 -32.79
C LEU A 759 -2.18 -16.86 -33.76
N LEU A 760 -3.40 -16.59 -34.21
CA LEU A 760 -4.16 -17.41 -35.15
C LEU A 760 -5.06 -16.52 -36.02
N GLU A 761 -4.99 -16.74 -37.33
CA GLU A 761 -5.87 -16.18 -38.34
C GLU A 761 -6.55 -17.34 -39.08
N THR A 762 -7.85 -17.20 -39.33
CA THR A 762 -8.65 -18.23 -40.01
C THR A 762 -9.44 -17.66 -41.15
N THR A 763 -9.25 -18.21 -42.35
CA THR A 763 -9.99 -17.79 -43.55
C THR A 763 -10.57 -18.97 -44.32
N VAL A 764 -11.77 -18.79 -44.88
CA VAL A 764 -12.42 -19.76 -45.77
C VAL A 764 -12.37 -19.21 -47.21
N PRO A 765 -11.47 -19.72 -48.08
CA PRO A 765 -11.29 -19.16 -49.42
C PRO A 765 -12.58 -19.15 -50.26
N GLY A 766 -12.83 -18.02 -50.92
CA GLY A 766 -14.08 -17.79 -51.65
C GLY A 766 -15.28 -17.49 -50.73
N THR A 767 -15.04 -16.82 -49.60
CA THR A 767 -16.02 -16.13 -48.74
C THR A 767 -15.34 -14.98 -48.00
N ASP A 768 -16.15 -14.08 -47.45
CA ASP A 768 -15.77 -13.10 -46.43
C ASP A 768 -16.04 -13.64 -45.00
N LEU A 769 -16.09 -14.97 -44.83
CA LEU A 769 -16.35 -15.64 -43.55
C LEU A 769 -15.05 -15.73 -42.74
N ASP A 770 -14.85 -14.76 -41.83
CA ASP A 770 -13.97 -14.93 -40.68
C ASP A 770 -14.60 -15.97 -39.74
N LEU A 771 -13.76 -16.86 -39.20
CA LEU A 771 -14.19 -17.88 -38.24
C LEU A 771 -14.01 -17.45 -36.78
N GLY A 772 -13.29 -16.35 -36.50
CA GLY A 772 -13.04 -15.84 -35.14
C GLY A 772 -12.37 -16.88 -34.24
N ALA A 773 -11.47 -17.70 -34.79
CA ALA A 773 -11.02 -18.92 -34.14
C ALA A 773 -9.98 -18.69 -33.05
N TYR A 774 -10.16 -19.33 -31.91
CA TYR A 774 -9.20 -19.34 -30.80
C TYR A 774 -8.57 -20.73 -30.65
N TYR A 775 -7.26 -20.81 -30.36
CA TYR A 775 -6.62 -22.06 -29.95
C TYR A 775 -7.13 -22.50 -28.56
N MET A 776 -7.39 -23.79 -28.40
CA MET A 776 -7.67 -24.36 -27.08
C MET A 776 -6.43 -24.26 -26.17
N PRO A 777 -6.57 -24.14 -24.83
CA PRO A 777 -5.46 -23.75 -23.94
C PRO A 777 -4.18 -24.58 -24.10
N SER A 778 -4.31 -25.91 -24.13
CA SER A 778 -3.19 -26.85 -24.29
C SER A 778 -2.99 -27.35 -25.73
N SER A 779 -3.49 -26.63 -26.74
CA SER A 779 -3.41 -27.03 -28.14
C SER A 779 -1.95 -27.16 -28.64
N ALA A 780 -1.69 -28.12 -29.52
CA ALA A 780 -0.57 -28.00 -30.45
C ALA A 780 -0.81 -26.82 -31.41
N LEU A 781 0.25 -26.28 -31.98
CA LEU A 781 0.18 -25.16 -32.93
C LEU A 781 0.19 -25.68 -34.37
N PHE A 782 -0.49 -24.99 -35.28
CA PHE A 782 -0.26 -25.16 -36.71
C PHE A 782 1.14 -24.64 -37.10
N ASP A 783 1.67 -25.06 -38.25
CA ASP A 783 2.94 -24.54 -38.79
C ASP A 783 2.82 -23.03 -39.03
N GLU A 784 3.83 -22.24 -38.61
CA GLU A 784 3.86 -20.77 -38.80
C GLU A 784 3.92 -20.36 -40.29
N ARG A 785 4.20 -21.32 -41.20
CA ARG A 785 4.06 -21.15 -42.67
C ARG A 785 2.60 -21.24 -43.14
N GLY A 786 1.69 -21.65 -42.26
CA GLY A 786 0.26 -21.85 -42.49
C GLY A 786 -0.09 -23.26 -42.96
N GLU A 787 -1.29 -23.73 -42.58
CA GLU A 787 -1.82 -25.04 -43.00
C GLU A 787 -3.21 -24.89 -43.65
N HIS A 788 -3.46 -25.68 -44.71
CA HIS A 788 -4.68 -25.63 -45.52
C HIS A 788 -5.41 -26.97 -45.40
N LEU A 789 -6.52 -27.02 -44.67
CA LEU A 789 -7.24 -28.27 -44.40
C LEU A 789 -8.65 -28.25 -44.97
N THR A 790 -9.01 -29.29 -45.75
CA THR A 790 -10.42 -29.54 -46.07
C THR A 790 -11.16 -29.86 -44.78
N ALA A 791 -12.25 -29.13 -44.51
CA ALA A 791 -13.09 -29.32 -43.35
C ALA A 791 -14.14 -30.41 -43.59
N VAL A 792 -14.45 -31.16 -42.54
CA VAL A 792 -15.42 -32.26 -42.55
C VAL A 792 -16.27 -32.20 -41.29
N ASP A 793 -17.58 -32.22 -41.48
CA ASP A 793 -18.55 -32.42 -40.40
C ASP A 793 -18.32 -33.81 -39.78
N ALA A 794 -17.97 -33.81 -38.50
CA ALA A 794 -17.72 -34.99 -37.69
C ALA A 794 -18.73 -35.11 -36.51
N GLY A 795 -19.85 -34.39 -36.55
CA GLY A 795 -20.97 -34.54 -35.62
C GLY A 795 -20.76 -33.95 -34.21
N ASP A 796 -21.45 -34.52 -33.22
CA ASP A 796 -21.37 -34.12 -31.82
C ASP A 796 -20.09 -34.72 -31.17
N ALA A 797 -19.37 -33.92 -30.38
CA ALA A 797 -18.19 -34.32 -29.60
C ALA A 797 -18.43 -35.54 -28.68
N ARG A 798 -19.66 -35.74 -28.19
CA ARG A 798 -20.12 -36.89 -27.40
C ARG A 798 -20.18 -38.18 -28.24
N ALA A 799 -20.40 -38.09 -29.56
CA ALA A 799 -20.56 -39.23 -30.48
C ALA A 799 -19.91 -38.98 -31.87
N PRO A 800 -18.56 -38.82 -31.95
CA PRO A 800 -17.89 -38.23 -33.10
C PRO A 800 -17.74 -39.19 -34.31
N ALA A 801 -18.04 -38.68 -35.51
CA ALA A 801 -18.11 -39.42 -36.76
C ALA A 801 -16.79 -39.42 -37.57
N PHE A 802 -15.69 -39.89 -36.98
CA PHE A 802 -14.34 -39.78 -37.58
C PHE A 802 -14.07 -40.59 -38.88
N GLY A 803 -15.06 -41.26 -39.48
CA GLY A 803 -14.87 -42.09 -40.68
C GLY A 803 -14.38 -41.36 -41.95
N LYS A 804 -14.37 -40.02 -41.98
CA LYS A 804 -14.00 -39.21 -43.15
C LYS A 804 -12.84 -38.22 -42.92
N VAL A 805 -12.26 -38.16 -41.71
CA VAL A 805 -11.36 -37.07 -41.27
C VAL A 805 -9.88 -37.26 -41.59
N ARG A 806 -9.49 -38.40 -42.17
CA ARG A 806 -8.08 -38.69 -42.49
C ARG A 806 -7.48 -37.63 -43.42
N GLY A 807 -6.41 -36.97 -42.95
CA GLY A 807 -5.72 -35.89 -43.66
C GLY A 807 -6.45 -34.54 -43.63
N LYS A 808 -7.42 -34.33 -42.73
CA LYS A 808 -8.38 -33.22 -42.78
C LYS A 808 -8.64 -32.58 -41.41
N LEU A 809 -9.37 -31.46 -41.42
CA LEU A 809 -9.92 -30.82 -40.23
C LEU A 809 -11.25 -31.49 -39.86
N ALA A 810 -11.36 -32.00 -38.63
CA ALA A 810 -12.62 -32.47 -38.07
C ALA A 810 -13.36 -31.30 -37.40
N VAL A 811 -14.57 -30.97 -37.87
CA VAL A 811 -15.43 -29.94 -37.27
C VAL A 811 -16.53 -30.63 -36.47
N LEU A 812 -16.67 -30.27 -35.19
CA LEU A 812 -17.64 -30.89 -34.27
C LEU A 812 -18.44 -29.84 -33.50
N VAL A 813 -19.68 -30.16 -33.15
CA VAL A 813 -20.47 -29.38 -32.19
C VAL A 813 -20.16 -29.89 -30.77
N SER A 814 -19.95 -28.98 -29.83
CA SER A 814 -19.58 -29.30 -28.45
C SER A 814 -20.41 -28.51 -27.44
N GLU A 815 -21.44 -29.15 -26.89
CA GLU A 815 -22.33 -28.55 -25.89
C GLU A 815 -21.82 -28.75 -24.45
N ASP A 816 -21.40 -29.95 -24.02
CA ASP A 816 -20.95 -30.21 -22.65
C ASP A 816 -19.76 -31.20 -22.51
N GLY A 817 -18.86 -30.88 -21.57
CA GLY A 817 -18.41 -31.79 -20.50
C GLY A 817 -17.53 -33.02 -20.83
N GLY A 818 -17.31 -33.37 -22.10
CA GLY A 818 -16.42 -34.48 -22.47
C GLY A 818 -14.93 -34.16 -22.27
N SER A 819 -14.08 -35.18 -22.11
CA SER A 819 -12.62 -34.98 -22.16
C SER A 819 -12.20 -34.57 -23.57
N GLU A 820 -11.81 -33.31 -23.71
CA GLU A 820 -11.29 -32.73 -24.96
C GLU A 820 -10.03 -33.47 -25.43
N ARG A 821 -9.20 -33.95 -24.49
CA ARG A 821 -8.01 -34.75 -24.78
C ARG A 821 -8.40 -36.08 -25.44
N ASP A 822 -9.29 -36.85 -24.83
CA ASP A 822 -9.77 -38.14 -25.36
C ASP A 822 -10.46 -37.97 -26.73
N LEU A 823 -11.10 -36.83 -26.98
CA LEU A 823 -11.66 -36.48 -28.28
C LEU A 823 -10.57 -36.26 -29.33
N VAL A 824 -9.56 -35.44 -29.01
CA VAL A 824 -8.46 -35.11 -29.92
C VAL A 824 -7.54 -36.32 -30.17
N GLU A 825 -7.30 -37.16 -29.17
CA GLU A 825 -6.55 -38.42 -29.32
C GLU A 825 -7.26 -39.42 -30.24
N ARG A 826 -8.59 -39.56 -30.12
CA ARG A 826 -9.40 -40.37 -31.05
C ARG A 826 -9.39 -39.79 -32.47
N ALA A 827 -9.41 -38.47 -32.62
CA ALA A 827 -9.26 -37.80 -33.92
C ALA A 827 -7.87 -38.04 -34.54
N ALA A 828 -6.80 -37.98 -33.72
CA ALA A 828 -5.44 -38.28 -34.13
C ALA A 828 -5.28 -39.75 -34.58
N ALA A 829 -5.85 -40.70 -33.83
CA ALA A 829 -5.86 -42.12 -34.19
C ALA A 829 -6.63 -42.40 -35.51
N ALA A 830 -7.70 -41.65 -35.80
CA ALA A 830 -8.38 -41.71 -37.10
C ALA A 830 -7.53 -41.11 -38.26
N GLY A 831 -6.55 -40.27 -37.94
CA GLY A 831 -5.64 -39.59 -38.86
C GLY A 831 -6.06 -38.18 -39.23
N ALA A 832 -6.82 -37.48 -38.38
CA ALA A 832 -7.09 -36.05 -38.56
C ALA A 832 -5.79 -35.22 -38.50
N ARG A 833 -5.81 -34.03 -39.11
CA ARG A 833 -4.72 -33.04 -39.06
C ARG A 833 -4.99 -31.89 -38.10
N GLY A 834 -6.26 -31.68 -37.73
CA GLY A 834 -6.68 -30.72 -36.72
C GLY A 834 -8.13 -30.95 -36.31
N VAL A 835 -8.53 -30.31 -35.23
CA VAL A 835 -9.90 -30.34 -34.68
C VAL A 835 -10.43 -28.90 -34.52
N MET A 836 -11.70 -28.69 -34.84
CA MET A 836 -12.41 -27.42 -34.68
C MET A 836 -13.72 -27.66 -33.93
N LEU A 837 -13.87 -27.04 -32.77
CA LEU A 837 -15.04 -27.17 -31.90
C LEU A 837 -15.95 -25.94 -32.09
N VAL A 838 -17.17 -26.18 -32.56
CA VAL A 838 -18.26 -25.19 -32.53
C VAL A 838 -18.80 -25.13 -31.11
N HIS A 839 -18.67 -23.96 -30.50
CA HIS A 839 -19.18 -23.68 -29.16
C HIS A 839 -20.70 -23.50 -29.15
N PHE A 840 -21.35 -23.72 -28.00
CA PHE A 840 -22.79 -23.50 -27.84
C PHE A 840 -23.21 -22.01 -27.80
N SER A 841 -22.25 -21.08 -27.68
CA SER A 841 -22.48 -19.63 -27.78
C SER A 841 -21.42 -18.96 -28.65
N ASP A 842 -21.70 -17.73 -29.12
CA ASP A 842 -20.77 -17.00 -29.98
C ASP A 842 -19.49 -16.52 -29.28
N ILE A 843 -19.49 -16.43 -27.94
CA ILE A 843 -18.27 -16.14 -27.16
C ILE A 843 -17.41 -17.41 -27.08
N ALA A 844 -16.66 -17.68 -28.15
CA ALA A 844 -15.75 -18.82 -28.28
C ALA A 844 -14.33 -18.57 -27.73
N TRP A 845 -14.10 -17.44 -27.06
CA TRP A 845 -12.78 -17.02 -26.55
C TRP A 845 -12.12 -18.10 -25.68
N THR A 846 -10.84 -18.38 -25.99
CA THR A 846 -9.93 -19.19 -25.17
C THR A 846 -8.50 -18.65 -25.27
N ARG A 847 -7.71 -18.78 -24.19
CA ARG A 847 -6.30 -18.37 -24.17
C ARG A 847 -5.39 -19.60 -24.27
N TRP A 848 -4.58 -19.67 -25.32
CA TRP A 848 -3.48 -20.65 -25.46
C TRP A 848 -2.36 -20.36 -24.46
N ARG A 849 -1.66 -21.41 -24.01
CA ARG A 849 -0.53 -21.31 -23.10
C ARG A 849 0.62 -22.27 -23.47
N PRO A 850 1.89 -21.90 -23.21
CA PRO A 850 3.06 -22.69 -23.57
C PRO A 850 3.41 -23.81 -22.58
N ASP A 851 2.82 -23.81 -21.38
CA ASP A 851 3.09 -24.74 -20.27
C ASP A 851 2.18 -25.99 -20.23
N GLY A 852 2.70 -27.07 -19.62
CA GLY A 852 2.01 -28.36 -19.49
C GLY A 852 1.91 -29.18 -20.80
N GLU A 853 1.36 -30.39 -20.68
CA GLU A 853 1.24 -31.33 -21.81
C GLU A 853 0.36 -30.80 -22.96
N ARG A 854 0.72 -31.17 -24.20
CA ARG A 854 0.02 -30.75 -25.43
C ARG A 854 -1.04 -31.76 -25.87
N LEU A 855 -2.13 -31.25 -26.43
CA LEU A 855 -3.09 -32.03 -27.20
C LEU A 855 -2.43 -32.60 -28.45
N ALA A 856 -2.81 -33.82 -28.85
CA ALA A 856 -2.18 -34.57 -29.95
C ALA A 856 -2.34 -33.94 -31.35
N LEU A 857 -3.24 -32.96 -31.51
CA LEU A 857 -3.44 -32.19 -32.75
C LEU A 857 -3.68 -30.71 -32.45
N PRO A 858 -3.43 -29.81 -33.42
CA PRO A 858 -3.96 -28.46 -33.40
C PRO A 858 -5.48 -28.46 -33.25
N THR A 859 -5.97 -27.78 -32.22
CA THR A 859 -7.36 -27.82 -31.76
C THR A 859 -7.83 -26.40 -31.50
N VAL A 860 -8.87 -25.97 -32.22
CA VAL A 860 -9.40 -24.60 -32.19
C VAL A 860 -10.88 -24.56 -31.86
N ARG A 861 -11.39 -23.39 -31.46
CA ARG A 861 -12.77 -23.13 -31.06
C ARG A 861 -13.36 -21.98 -31.87
N ILE A 862 -14.63 -22.08 -32.28
CA ILE A 862 -15.36 -21.04 -33.02
C ILE A 862 -16.78 -20.84 -32.47
N GLY A 863 -17.35 -19.66 -32.70
CA GLY A 863 -18.70 -19.30 -32.22
C GLY A 863 -19.83 -20.11 -32.85
N ALA A 864 -20.96 -20.22 -32.15
CA ALA A 864 -22.13 -21.00 -32.56
C ALA A 864 -22.67 -20.62 -33.95
N SER A 865 -22.94 -19.33 -34.17
CA SER A 865 -23.51 -18.78 -35.40
C SER A 865 -22.58 -18.98 -36.60
N THR A 866 -21.29 -18.70 -36.40
CA THR A 866 -20.24 -18.86 -37.42
C THR A 866 -19.97 -20.33 -37.74
N GLY A 867 -20.00 -21.19 -36.73
CA GLY A 867 -19.88 -22.64 -36.88
C GLY A 867 -21.07 -23.27 -37.61
N ALA A 868 -22.28 -22.76 -37.40
CA ALA A 868 -23.47 -23.21 -38.13
C ALA A 868 -23.37 -22.93 -39.65
N GLU A 869 -22.93 -21.72 -40.04
CA GLU A 869 -22.72 -21.41 -41.47
C GLU A 869 -21.56 -22.22 -42.08
N LEU A 870 -20.48 -22.45 -41.32
CA LEU A 870 -19.38 -23.32 -41.74
C LEU A 870 -19.85 -24.77 -41.96
N LEU A 871 -20.58 -25.36 -41.02
CA LEU A 871 -21.13 -26.72 -41.11
C LEU A 871 -22.12 -26.86 -42.27
N LYS A 872 -23.00 -25.87 -42.47
CA LYS A 872 -23.88 -25.77 -43.65
C LYS A 872 -23.06 -25.78 -44.94
N ARG A 873 -22.03 -24.94 -45.05
CA ARG A 873 -21.17 -24.87 -46.24
C ARG A 873 -20.42 -26.19 -46.50
N ILE A 874 -19.90 -26.84 -45.46
CA ILE A 874 -19.23 -28.16 -45.56
C ILE A 874 -20.17 -29.23 -46.11
N ASN A 875 -21.43 -29.24 -45.68
CA ASN A 875 -22.42 -30.20 -46.13
C ASN A 875 -22.97 -29.90 -47.55
N GLU A 876 -22.95 -28.63 -47.99
CA GLU A 876 -23.25 -28.26 -49.38
C GLU A 876 -22.09 -28.56 -50.35
N ARG A 877 -20.84 -28.31 -49.95
CA ARG A 877 -19.68 -28.30 -50.85
C ARG A 877 -18.34 -28.53 -50.14
N SER A 878 -17.38 -29.11 -50.86
CA SER A 878 -15.99 -29.24 -50.38
C SER A 878 -15.44 -27.87 -49.96
N THR A 879 -15.18 -27.73 -48.66
CA THR A 879 -14.78 -26.48 -48.02
C THR A 879 -13.41 -26.64 -47.39
N THR A 880 -12.52 -25.67 -47.60
CA THR A 880 -11.17 -25.64 -47.02
C THR A 880 -11.08 -24.47 -46.06
N VAL A 881 -10.48 -24.70 -44.90
CA VAL A 881 -10.08 -23.65 -43.95
C VAL A 881 -8.57 -23.48 -44.09
N ARG A 882 -8.12 -22.23 -44.19
CA ARG A 882 -6.71 -21.84 -44.10
C ARG A 882 -6.45 -21.29 -42.70
N PHE A 883 -5.41 -21.82 -42.07
CA PHE A 883 -4.86 -21.35 -40.81
C PHE A 883 -3.52 -20.66 -41.08
N THR A 884 -3.35 -19.44 -40.58
CA THR A 884 -2.07 -18.73 -40.45
C THR A 884 -1.91 -18.22 -39.03
N GLY A 885 -0.72 -17.80 -38.60
CA GLY A 885 -0.52 -17.33 -37.23
C GLY A 885 0.96 -17.24 -36.86
N THR A 886 1.26 -16.45 -35.83
CA THR A 886 2.63 -16.19 -35.36
C THR A 886 2.73 -16.53 -33.87
N ALA A 887 3.06 -17.77 -33.55
CA ALA A 887 3.12 -18.23 -32.16
C ALA A 887 4.25 -17.54 -31.38
N ARG A 888 5.38 -17.27 -32.06
CA ARG A 888 6.51 -16.51 -31.50
C ARG A 888 6.50 -15.09 -32.05
N SER A 889 5.62 -14.23 -31.52
CA SER A 889 5.45 -12.86 -32.04
C SER A 889 6.78 -12.09 -32.06
N PRO A 890 7.29 -11.65 -33.23
CA PRO A 890 8.56 -10.93 -33.34
C PRO A 890 8.47 -9.46 -32.93
N TYR A 891 7.30 -9.00 -32.47
CA TYR A 891 7.09 -7.66 -31.94
C TYR A 891 6.00 -7.62 -30.88
N LEU A 892 6.12 -6.62 -30.01
CA LEU A 892 5.10 -6.12 -29.10
C LEU A 892 4.94 -4.62 -29.33
N TYR A 893 3.71 -4.12 -29.35
CA TYR A 893 3.40 -2.71 -29.14
C TYR A 893 2.85 -2.57 -27.72
N ASP A 894 3.60 -1.91 -26.84
CA ASP A 894 3.23 -1.67 -25.44
C ASP A 894 2.94 -0.18 -25.27
N VAL A 895 1.66 0.15 -25.46
CA VAL A 895 1.20 1.49 -25.83
C VAL A 895 0.54 2.16 -24.64
N MET A 896 0.95 3.38 -24.30
CA MET A 896 0.26 4.27 -23.38
C MET A 896 -0.31 5.46 -24.15
N GLN A 897 -1.58 5.36 -24.54
CA GLN A 897 -2.31 6.46 -25.17
C GLN A 897 -2.72 7.46 -24.10
N VAL A 898 -2.36 8.74 -24.26
CA VAL A 898 -2.65 9.81 -23.29
C VAL A 898 -3.53 10.90 -23.91
N SER A 899 -4.37 11.55 -23.11
CA SER A 899 -5.25 12.67 -23.45
C SER A 899 -5.33 13.64 -22.25
N SER A 900 -4.42 14.62 -22.26
CA SER A 900 -4.31 15.62 -21.18
C SER A 900 -5.32 16.75 -21.34
N GLN A 901 -5.88 17.22 -20.22
CA GLN A 901 -6.90 18.25 -20.02
C GLN A 901 -8.26 18.04 -20.71
N ARG A 902 -8.35 17.17 -21.73
CA ARG A 902 -9.61 16.80 -22.42
C ARG A 902 -9.51 15.46 -23.13
N ILE A 903 -10.66 14.84 -23.37
CA ILE A 903 -10.81 13.71 -24.30
C ILE A 903 -11.29 14.25 -25.67
N PRO A 904 -10.51 14.08 -26.77
CA PRO A 904 -10.88 14.60 -28.07
C PRO A 904 -12.09 13.87 -28.71
N GLN A 905 -12.76 14.54 -29.66
CA GLN A 905 -13.92 14.00 -30.39
C GLN A 905 -13.65 12.68 -31.16
N ARG A 906 -12.38 12.40 -31.44
CA ARG A 906 -11.89 11.09 -31.90
C ARG A 906 -10.57 10.84 -31.18
N VAL A 907 -10.42 9.69 -30.51
CA VAL A 907 -9.18 9.30 -29.85
C VAL A 907 -8.43 8.37 -30.80
N VAL A 908 -7.54 8.90 -31.63
CA VAL A 908 -6.76 8.11 -32.60
C VAL A 908 -5.28 8.18 -32.24
N HIS A 909 -4.65 7.04 -31.99
CA HIS A 909 -3.22 6.92 -31.69
C HIS A 909 -2.54 6.03 -32.73
N THR A 910 -1.95 6.66 -33.75
CA THR A 910 -1.15 5.96 -34.77
C THR A 910 0.28 5.78 -34.26
N LEU A 911 0.75 4.54 -34.15
CA LEU A 911 2.12 4.23 -33.76
C LEU A 911 3.10 4.41 -34.93
N SER A 912 4.30 4.89 -34.61
CA SER A 912 5.40 5.05 -35.54
C SER A 912 6.76 4.89 -34.83
N GLU A 913 7.82 4.68 -35.62
CA GLU A 913 9.20 4.71 -35.11
C GLU A 913 9.63 6.09 -34.59
N SER A 914 8.82 7.14 -34.79
CA SER A 914 9.12 8.52 -34.39
C SER A 914 8.35 9.01 -33.15
N ASN A 915 7.29 8.31 -32.71
CA ASN A 915 6.56 8.61 -31.48
C ASN A 915 6.69 7.53 -30.39
N SER A 916 7.27 6.38 -30.72
CA SER A 916 7.62 5.31 -29.78
C SER A 916 9.14 5.22 -29.59
N ALA A 917 9.59 4.59 -28.51
CA ALA A 917 10.94 4.02 -28.45
C ALA A 917 10.92 2.58 -28.95
N ILE A 918 12.08 2.10 -29.42
CA ILE A 918 12.26 0.79 -30.03
C ILE A 918 13.29 0.03 -29.21
N VAL A 919 12.82 -0.92 -28.42
CA VAL A 919 13.61 -1.77 -27.55
C VAL A 919 13.78 -3.12 -28.22
N ARG A 920 15.02 -3.57 -28.44
CA ARG A 920 15.31 -4.93 -28.89
C ARG A 920 15.57 -5.80 -27.68
N SER A 921 14.58 -6.63 -27.38
CA SER A 921 14.54 -7.51 -26.21
C SER A 921 15.04 -8.89 -26.60
N THR A 922 16.27 -9.23 -26.24
CA THR A 922 16.79 -10.59 -26.37
C THR A 922 16.50 -11.36 -25.09
N TYR A 923 15.76 -12.46 -25.19
CA TYR A 923 15.46 -13.36 -24.09
C TYR A 923 16.37 -14.58 -24.23
N ALA A 924 17.43 -14.65 -23.42
CA ALA A 924 18.46 -15.65 -23.60
C ALA A 924 17.97 -17.06 -23.20
N ASP A 925 18.44 -18.07 -23.94
CA ASP A 925 18.29 -19.47 -23.58
C ASP A 925 19.13 -19.78 -22.33
N ASN A 926 18.50 -20.39 -21.33
CA ASN A 926 19.14 -20.82 -20.08
C ASN A 926 19.46 -22.31 -20.05
N GLY A 927 18.92 -23.10 -21.00
CA GLY A 927 19.14 -24.55 -21.15
C GLY A 927 17.96 -25.44 -20.74
N GLY A 928 16.93 -24.90 -20.08
CA GLY A 928 15.70 -25.60 -19.72
C GLY A 928 14.52 -25.27 -20.63
N SER A 929 13.52 -24.57 -20.08
CA SER A 929 12.30 -24.18 -20.76
C SER A 929 12.55 -23.33 -22.01
N PRO A 930 11.90 -23.65 -23.16
CA PRO A 930 11.90 -22.80 -24.35
C PRO A 930 11.03 -21.54 -24.21
N TRP A 931 10.49 -21.26 -23.01
CA TRP A 931 9.64 -20.11 -22.69
C TRP A 931 9.95 -19.56 -21.30
N ALA A 932 10.04 -18.24 -21.22
CA ALA A 932 10.16 -17.41 -20.03
C ALA A 932 8.86 -16.59 -19.83
N ALA A 933 8.80 -15.82 -18.75
CA ALA A 933 7.72 -14.87 -18.49
C ALA A 933 8.27 -13.44 -18.35
N GLU A 934 7.59 -12.46 -18.94
CA GLU A 934 7.98 -11.05 -18.89
C GLU A 934 6.80 -10.13 -18.55
N GLN A 935 7.12 -8.98 -17.95
CA GLN A 935 6.18 -7.92 -17.68
C GLN A 935 6.87 -6.56 -17.73
N ARG A 936 6.23 -5.57 -18.39
CA ARG A 936 6.57 -4.16 -18.20
C ARG A 936 5.54 -3.46 -17.31
N PHE A 937 5.98 -2.91 -16.18
CA PHE A 937 5.20 -1.98 -15.37
C PHE A 937 5.25 -0.59 -16.00
N ALA A 938 4.14 0.15 -15.94
CA ALA A 938 4.05 1.53 -16.40
C ALA A 938 3.43 2.39 -15.28
N ARG A 939 3.96 3.59 -15.08
CA ARG A 939 3.43 4.60 -14.13
C ARG A 939 3.38 5.97 -14.82
N ARG A 940 2.28 6.69 -14.67
CA ARG A 940 2.17 8.11 -15.08
C ARG A 940 2.80 9.02 -14.00
N PRO A 941 3.15 10.29 -14.29
CA PRO A 941 3.89 11.14 -13.34
C PRO A 941 3.20 11.45 -12.00
N TYR A 942 1.91 11.16 -11.87
CA TYR A 942 1.06 11.43 -10.70
C TYR A 942 0.70 10.16 -9.91
N GLN A 943 1.36 9.04 -10.17
CA GLN A 943 0.94 7.69 -9.77
C GLN A 943 2.06 6.95 -9.00
N ASP A 944 1.83 6.66 -7.72
CA ASP A 944 2.81 5.99 -6.85
C ASP A 944 2.85 4.48 -7.11
N ALA A 945 1.69 3.90 -7.46
CA ALA A 945 1.51 2.46 -7.59
C ALA A 945 1.35 2.03 -9.06
N ALA A 946 2.10 1.02 -9.50
CA ALA A 946 1.90 0.35 -10.77
C ALA A 946 0.78 -0.70 -10.63
N TRP A 947 -0.43 -0.34 -11.06
CA TRP A 947 -1.61 -1.22 -11.07
C TRP A 947 -2.15 -1.44 -12.49
N ASN A 948 -3.01 -2.45 -12.65
CA ASN A 948 -3.52 -2.97 -13.93
C ASN A 948 -2.42 -3.49 -14.89
N GLN A 949 -1.33 -4.08 -14.35
CA GLN A 949 -0.18 -4.58 -15.12
C GLN A 949 0.01 -6.09 -14.94
N TYR A 950 0.36 -6.79 -16.02
CA TYR A 950 0.25 -8.27 -16.09
C TYR A 950 1.39 -8.95 -16.85
N THR A 951 1.51 -10.26 -16.61
CA THR A 951 2.54 -11.13 -17.17
C THR A 951 2.21 -11.55 -18.62
N ARG A 952 3.25 -11.82 -19.41
CA ARG A 952 3.17 -12.43 -20.74
C ARG A 952 4.22 -13.53 -20.84
N HIS A 953 3.91 -14.64 -21.52
CA HIS A 953 4.93 -15.61 -21.90
C HIS A 953 5.73 -15.11 -23.11
N VAL A 954 7.03 -15.43 -23.15
CA VAL A 954 7.94 -15.04 -24.22
C VAL A 954 8.93 -16.18 -24.50
N PRO A 955 9.22 -16.55 -25.76
CA PRO A 955 10.14 -17.65 -26.04
C PRO A 955 11.57 -17.28 -25.67
N THR A 956 12.34 -18.24 -25.18
CA THR A 956 13.79 -18.12 -24.96
C THR A 956 14.56 -18.40 -26.26
N GLY A 957 15.83 -17.98 -26.32
CA GLY A 957 16.65 -18.04 -27.53
C GLY A 957 16.17 -17.10 -28.64
N PHE A 958 15.52 -15.98 -28.30
CA PHE A 958 14.74 -15.16 -29.23
C PHE A 958 14.98 -13.65 -29.06
N GLU A 959 14.96 -12.88 -30.16
CA GLU A 959 14.97 -11.41 -30.17
C GLU A 959 13.58 -10.90 -30.58
N ARG A 960 12.96 -10.05 -29.74
CA ARG A 960 11.67 -9.39 -30.01
C ARG A 960 11.88 -7.88 -30.15
N THR A 961 11.22 -7.24 -31.13
CA THR A 961 11.27 -5.77 -31.29
C THR A 961 10.05 -5.12 -30.65
N ASP A 962 10.27 -4.46 -29.52
CA ASP A 962 9.22 -3.89 -28.68
C ASP A 962 9.12 -2.38 -28.90
N TYR A 963 7.90 -1.91 -29.17
CA TYR A 963 7.56 -0.51 -29.43
C TYR A 963 6.87 0.04 -28.18
N VAL A 964 7.59 0.83 -27.40
CA VAL A 964 7.16 1.33 -26.08
C VAL A 964 6.82 2.81 -26.18
N SER A 965 5.67 3.24 -25.64
CA SER A 965 5.29 4.67 -25.71
C SER A 965 6.28 5.56 -24.95
N ALA A 966 6.84 6.53 -25.66
CA ALA A 966 7.80 7.50 -25.15
C ALA A 966 7.11 8.70 -24.46
N GLY A 967 7.90 9.49 -23.71
CA GLY A 967 7.45 10.70 -23.03
C GLY A 967 7.73 10.66 -21.54
N ASP A 968 6.70 11.00 -20.76
CA ASP A 968 6.69 11.14 -19.30
C ASP A 968 6.18 9.88 -18.55
N THR A 969 5.67 8.87 -19.27
CA THR A 969 5.40 7.55 -18.68
C THR A 969 6.71 6.88 -18.27
N SER A 970 6.81 6.51 -16.99
CA SER A 970 7.92 5.71 -16.45
C SER A 970 7.64 4.23 -16.65
N TRP A 971 8.64 3.49 -17.10
CA TRP A 971 8.56 2.07 -17.45
C TRP A 971 9.61 1.28 -16.68
N GLN A 972 9.25 0.07 -16.23
CA GLN A 972 10.17 -0.89 -15.61
C GLN A 972 9.90 -2.29 -16.20
N HIS A 973 10.93 -3.00 -16.65
CA HIS A 973 10.81 -4.35 -17.24
C HIS A 973 11.32 -5.40 -16.23
N LEU A 974 10.59 -6.50 -16.11
CA LEU A 974 10.86 -7.64 -15.23
C LEU A 974 10.71 -8.93 -16.04
N VAL A 975 11.69 -9.83 -15.94
CA VAL A 975 11.74 -11.10 -16.66
C VAL A 975 12.06 -12.25 -15.70
N HIS A 976 11.13 -13.18 -15.58
CA HIS A 976 11.31 -14.45 -14.88
C HIS A 976 11.66 -15.55 -15.91
N TYR A 977 12.51 -16.49 -15.52
CA TYR A 977 13.11 -17.45 -16.47
C TYR A 977 12.19 -18.66 -16.75
N GLU A 978 11.30 -19.01 -15.81
CA GLU A 978 10.22 -19.99 -15.99
C GLU A 978 8.92 -19.34 -16.51
N THR A 979 7.96 -20.15 -16.96
CA THR A 979 6.60 -19.72 -17.33
C THR A 979 5.67 -19.65 -16.12
N THR A 980 4.81 -18.64 -16.03
CA THR A 980 3.76 -18.60 -14.99
C THR A 980 2.54 -19.44 -15.34
N PHE A 981 1.91 -20.06 -14.32
CA PHE A 981 0.68 -20.86 -14.49
C PHE A 981 -0.59 -20.01 -14.70
N ASP A 982 -0.63 -18.81 -14.14
CA ASP A 982 -1.61 -17.78 -14.49
C ASP A 982 -0.85 -16.54 -15.01
N VAL A 983 -1.39 -15.91 -16.05
CA VAL A 983 -0.86 -14.65 -16.65
C VAL A 983 -1.75 -13.45 -16.32
N ASP A 984 -2.94 -13.70 -15.77
CA ASP A 984 -3.81 -12.68 -15.15
C ASP A 984 -3.30 -12.26 -13.76
N THR A 985 -2.02 -12.48 -13.46
CA THR A 985 -1.29 -11.97 -12.29
C THR A 985 0.01 -11.28 -12.74
N PRO A 986 0.54 -10.30 -11.98
CA PRO A 986 1.85 -9.74 -12.23
C PRO A 986 2.98 -10.61 -11.67
N LEU A 987 4.13 -10.57 -12.33
CA LEU A 987 5.39 -11.12 -11.85
C LEU A 987 5.78 -10.48 -10.51
N LYS A 988 5.87 -11.31 -9.46
CA LYS A 988 6.45 -10.95 -8.16
C LYS A 988 7.96 -11.23 -8.08
N VAL A 989 8.48 -12.00 -9.03
CA VAL A 989 9.83 -12.58 -9.06
C VAL A 989 10.45 -12.39 -10.44
N GLY A 990 11.78 -12.39 -10.53
CA GLY A 990 12.51 -12.26 -11.80
C GLY A 990 13.68 -11.28 -11.72
N MET A 991 14.40 -11.18 -12.83
CA MET A 991 15.43 -10.16 -13.05
C MET A 991 14.77 -8.92 -13.65
N GLY A 992 14.96 -7.75 -13.03
CA GLY A 992 14.35 -6.50 -13.48
C GLY A 992 15.36 -5.37 -13.66
N ASP A 993 14.94 -4.33 -14.38
CA ASP A 993 15.70 -3.09 -14.57
C ASP A 993 15.39 -2.02 -13.50
N THR A 994 15.97 -0.84 -13.68
CA THR A 994 15.64 0.37 -12.92
C THR A 994 14.64 1.21 -13.72
N PRO A 995 13.53 1.69 -13.12
CA PRO A 995 12.49 2.40 -13.87
C PRO A 995 13.03 3.62 -14.60
N ARG A 996 12.54 3.81 -15.83
CA ARG A 996 13.03 4.85 -16.74
C ARG A 996 11.94 5.37 -17.67
N THR A 997 12.07 6.63 -18.10
CA THR A 997 11.33 7.14 -19.26
C THR A 997 12.05 6.79 -20.56
N TYR A 998 11.34 6.95 -21.68
CA TYR A 998 11.84 6.73 -23.03
C TYR A 998 11.66 7.98 -23.89
N ARG A 999 12.63 8.29 -24.75
CA ARG A 999 12.53 9.42 -25.70
C ARG A 999 11.91 8.96 -27.03
N PRO A 1000 11.12 9.81 -27.72
CA PRO A 1000 10.57 9.45 -29.04
C PRO A 1000 11.70 9.16 -30.04
N GLY A 1001 11.63 8.01 -30.72
CA GLY A 1001 12.67 7.54 -31.63
C GLY A 1001 13.95 7.00 -30.97
N GLU A 1002 13.97 6.84 -29.64
CA GLU A 1002 15.07 6.18 -28.94
C GLU A 1002 15.18 4.71 -29.37
N ARG A 1003 16.41 4.21 -29.54
CA ARG A 1003 16.68 2.79 -29.82
C ARG A 1003 17.56 2.22 -28.73
N VAL A 1004 17.09 1.14 -28.12
CA VAL A 1004 17.76 0.43 -27.02
C VAL A 1004 17.86 -1.05 -27.38
N ALA A 1005 18.87 -1.74 -26.86
CA ALA A 1005 18.97 -3.20 -26.89
C ALA A 1005 19.24 -3.70 -25.47
N GLU A 1006 18.57 -4.77 -25.08
CA GLU A 1006 18.63 -5.39 -23.76
C GLU A 1006 18.70 -6.92 -23.93
N THR A 1007 19.52 -7.60 -23.12
CA THR A 1007 19.64 -9.07 -23.17
C THR A 1007 19.42 -9.65 -21.78
N TRP A 1008 18.23 -10.20 -21.57
CA TRP A 1008 17.78 -10.75 -20.31
C TRP A 1008 18.40 -12.11 -20.04
N GLN A 1009 18.97 -12.30 -18.84
CA GLN A 1009 19.78 -13.47 -18.45
C GLN A 1009 21.01 -13.69 -19.35
N GLY A 1010 21.50 -12.62 -20.01
CA GLY A 1010 22.67 -12.68 -20.88
C GLY A 1010 23.97 -12.97 -20.13
N ALA A 1011 24.69 -14.00 -20.55
CA ALA A 1011 26.01 -14.33 -20.03
C ALA A 1011 26.94 -13.10 -19.99
N VAL A 1012 27.63 -12.78 -18.89
CA VAL A 1012 27.84 -13.58 -17.68
C VAL A 1012 26.91 -13.13 -16.55
N VAL A 1013 26.06 -14.04 -16.06
CA VAL A 1013 25.25 -13.81 -14.85
C VAL A 1013 26.11 -14.03 -13.60
N ARG A 1014 26.20 -13.02 -12.72
CA ARG A 1014 27.04 -13.03 -11.50
C ARG A 1014 26.57 -11.99 -10.45
N PRO A 1015 27.02 -12.07 -9.19
CA PRO A 1015 26.81 -10.99 -8.24
C PRO A 1015 27.56 -9.71 -8.64
N SER A 1016 26.87 -8.58 -8.67
CA SER A 1016 27.49 -7.25 -8.77
C SER A 1016 26.53 -6.16 -8.31
N ILE A 1017 27.05 -4.99 -7.95
CA ILE A 1017 26.24 -3.79 -7.67
C ILE A 1017 25.94 -3.12 -9.02
N PRO A 1018 24.68 -3.10 -9.49
CA PRO A 1018 24.32 -2.55 -10.80
C PRO A 1018 24.44 -1.02 -10.82
N ARG A 1019 24.58 -0.45 -12.02
CA ARG A 1019 24.64 1.00 -12.22
C ARG A 1019 23.29 1.66 -11.95
N GLY A 1020 23.32 2.90 -11.48
CA GLY A 1020 22.11 3.69 -11.22
C GLY A 1020 21.25 3.18 -10.06
N THR A 1021 21.80 2.34 -9.17
CA THR A 1021 21.05 1.84 -8.02
C THR A 1021 20.79 2.95 -6.99
N ALA A 1022 19.53 3.06 -6.52
CA ALA A 1022 19.16 3.95 -5.43
C ALA A 1022 19.65 3.45 -4.05
N THR A 1023 20.08 2.19 -3.96
CA THR A 1023 20.51 1.53 -2.71
C THR A 1023 21.99 1.10 -2.81
N PRO A 1024 22.95 2.02 -2.61
CA PRO A 1024 24.38 1.69 -2.57
C PRO A 1024 24.74 0.84 -1.33
N SER A 1025 25.88 0.15 -1.38
CA SER A 1025 26.45 -0.52 -0.19
C SER A 1025 27.33 0.46 0.59
N VAL A 1026 27.00 0.70 1.87
CA VAL A 1026 27.53 1.80 2.68
C VAL A 1026 28.09 1.35 4.03
N ARG A 1027 28.85 2.24 4.67
CA ARG A 1027 29.21 2.21 6.09
C ARG A 1027 28.56 3.40 6.79
N GLU A 1028 27.87 3.17 7.90
CA GLU A 1028 27.37 4.22 8.77
C GLU A 1028 27.65 3.82 10.22
N GLY A 1029 28.35 4.67 11.00
CA GLY A 1029 28.71 4.36 12.39
C GLY A 1029 29.42 3.01 12.53
N ASN A 1030 28.70 2.02 13.05
CA ASN A 1030 29.17 0.64 13.23
C ASN A 1030 28.53 -0.39 12.28
N VAL A 1031 27.71 0.02 11.32
CA VAL A 1031 26.97 -0.90 10.43
C VAL A 1031 27.52 -0.85 9.00
N LEU A 1032 27.79 -2.02 8.42
CA LEU A 1032 28.03 -2.21 6.99
C LEU A 1032 26.74 -2.68 6.33
N SER A 1033 25.98 -1.76 5.75
CA SER A 1033 24.73 -2.06 5.03
C SER A 1033 25.06 -2.47 3.59
N LEU A 1034 25.02 -3.77 3.32
CA LEU A 1034 25.35 -4.36 2.02
C LEU A 1034 24.10 -4.54 1.17
N ARG A 1035 24.17 -4.11 -0.08
CA ARG A 1035 23.06 -4.10 -1.05
C ARG A 1035 23.55 -4.66 -2.39
N ILE A 1036 24.07 -5.89 -2.36
CA ILE A 1036 24.64 -6.56 -3.54
C ILE A 1036 23.68 -7.67 -4.01
N PRO A 1037 22.99 -7.52 -5.15
CA PRO A 1037 22.20 -8.59 -5.74
C PRO A 1037 23.05 -9.81 -6.11
N GLU A 1038 22.52 -11.00 -5.85
CA GLU A 1038 23.15 -12.29 -6.17
C GLU A 1038 23.28 -12.52 -7.68
N PHE A 1039 22.35 -11.99 -8.48
CA PHE A 1039 22.28 -12.24 -9.92
C PHE A 1039 22.12 -10.93 -10.71
N THR A 1040 23.16 -10.56 -11.47
CA THR A 1040 23.15 -9.46 -12.46
C THR A 1040 23.70 -9.99 -13.78
N ASP A 1041 23.03 -9.71 -14.90
CA ASP A 1041 23.45 -10.12 -16.24
C ASP A 1041 24.35 -9.05 -16.91
N SER A 1042 24.87 -9.31 -18.12
CA SER A 1042 25.79 -8.38 -18.80
C SER A 1042 25.15 -7.02 -19.17
N THR A 1043 23.81 -6.91 -19.18
CA THR A 1043 23.10 -5.67 -19.47
C THR A 1043 23.13 -4.73 -18.26
N ALA A 1044 23.46 -3.46 -18.49
CA ALA A 1044 23.61 -2.49 -17.41
C ALA A 1044 22.27 -2.17 -16.72
N GLY A 1045 22.17 -2.48 -15.42
CA GLY A 1045 21.00 -2.18 -14.58
C GLY A 1045 20.16 -3.40 -14.22
N HIS A 1046 20.27 -4.50 -14.98
CA HIS A 1046 19.55 -5.74 -14.73
C HIS A 1046 19.98 -6.40 -13.41
N ARG A 1047 19.01 -6.75 -12.56
CA ARG A 1047 19.25 -7.37 -11.25
C ARG A 1047 18.11 -8.28 -10.78
N SER A 1048 18.48 -9.40 -10.17
CA SER A 1048 17.62 -10.23 -9.31
C SER A 1048 18.36 -10.52 -8.00
N ARG A 1049 17.59 -10.69 -6.92
CA ARG A 1049 18.11 -11.24 -5.65
C ARG A 1049 17.82 -12.73 -5.59
N LEU A 1050 18.44 -13.44 -4.65
CA LEU A 1050 17.86 -14.69 -4.18
C LEU A 1050 16.57 -14.38 -3.41
N LEU A 1051 15.45 -15.00 -3.78
CA LEU A 1051 14.13 -14.75 -3.18
C LEU A 1051 13.66 -15.99 -2.40
N VAL A 1052 13.69 -15.86 -1.07
CA VAL A 1052 13.14 -16.82 -0.10
C VAL A 1052 11.74 -16.37 0.26
N GLY A 1053 10.72 -17.23 0.08
CA GLY A 1053 9.31 -16.84 0.17
C GLY A 1053 8.86 -16.05 -1.06
N GLY A 1054 8.34 -16.75 -2.07
CA GLY A 1054 7.96 -16.14 -3.36
C GLY A 1054 6.57 -16.49 -3.90
N SER A 1055 5.73 -17.15 -3.09
CA SER A 1055 4.47 -17.80 -3.50
C SER A 1055 3.33 -16.84 -3.91
N GLY A 1056 3.54 -16.14 -5.02
CA GLY A 1056 2.46 -15.65 -5.88
C GLY A 1056 1.74 -16.81 -6.59
N ILE A 1057 0.49 -16.60 -6.98
CA ILE A 1057 -0.24 -17.56 -7.80
C ILE A 1057 0.44 -17.65 -9.17
N GLY A 1058 1.02 -18.81 -9.46
CA GLY A 1058 1.75 -19.09 -10.69
C GLY A 1058 3.24 -18.75 -10.68
N THR A 1059 3.87 -18.46 -9.54
CA THR A 1059 5.33 -18.23 -9.42
C THR A 1059 5.89 -18.76 -8.10
N SER A 1060 6.99 -19.51 -8.16
CA SER A 1060 7.86 -19.87 -7.03
C SER A 1060 8.92 -18.78 -6.76
N GLY A 1061 9.41 -18.69 -5.52
CA GLY A 1061 10.62 -17.92 -5.21
C GLY A 1061 11.87 -18.71 -5.59
N THR A 1062 12.96 -18.07 -6.02
CA THR A 1062 14.14 -18.81 -6.55
C THR A 1062 14.83 -19.74 -5.54
N ALA A 1063 14.63 -19.53 -4.23
CA ALA A 1063 15.13 -20.45 -3.19
C ALA A 1063 14.20 -21.65 -2.90
N GLU A 1064 13.00 -21.67 -3.49
CA GLU A 1064 12.05 -22.78 -3.48
C GLU A 1064 12.12 -23.46 -4.86
N ALA A 1065 12.24 -24.79 -4.92
CA ALA A 1065 12.20 -25.48 -6.21
C ALA A 1065 10.77 -25.53 -6.76
N GLY A 1066 10.64 -25.59 -8.10
CA GLY A 1066 9.33 -25.67 -8.78
C GLY A 1066 8.54 -26.95 -8.48
N GLU A 1067 9.20 -28.04 -8.09
CA GLU A 1067 8.59 -29.33 -7.72
C GLU A 1067 8.87 -29.70 -6.24
N PRO A 1068 7.87 -30.24 -5.49
CA PRO A 1068 8.04 -30.58 -4.08
C PRO A 1068 9.11 -31.67 -3.82
N GLY A 1069 10.30 -31.23 -3.37
CA GLY A 1069 11.40 -32.09 -2.96
C GLY A 1069 12.72 -31.86 -3.69
N GLU A 1070 12.74 -31.00 -4.71
CA GLU A 1070 13.98 -30.57 -5.36
C GLU A 1070 14.67 -29.41 -4.59
N PRO A 1071 16.00 -29.22 -4.77
CA PRO A 1071 16.74 -28.12 -4.16
C PRO A 1071 16.70 -26.84 -5.01
N GLY A 1072 16.11 -25.77 -4.47
CA GLY A 1072 16.13 -24.43 -5.06
C GLY A 1072 17.51 -23.75 -5.01
N ASP A 1073 17.62 -22.59 -5.65
CA ASP A 1073 18.88 -21.84 -5.73
C ASP A 1073 19.31 -21.34 -4.33
N THR A 1074 20.63 -21.14 -4.13
CA THR A 1074 21.19 -20.78 -2.82
C THR A 1074 22.27 -19.70 -2.92
N ALA A 1075 22.47 -18.97 -1.82
CA ALA A 1075 23.54 -18.02 -1.64
C ALA A 1075 24.08 -18.03 -0.20
N ALA A 1076 25.30 -17.55 -0.01
CA ALA A 1076 25.90 -17.34 1.30
C ALA A 1076 26.94 -16.21 1.24
N ALA A 1077 26.83 -15.26 2.17
CA ALA A 1077 27.79 -14.18 2.37
C ALA A 1077 28.58 -14.41 3.67
N VAL A 1078 29.91 -14.24 3.64
CA VAL A 1078 30.79 -14.36 4.80
C VAL A 1078 31.69 -13.14 4.88
N LEU A 1079 31.59 -12.41 5.99
CA LEU A 1079 32.40 -11.23 6.25
C LEU A 1079 33.59 -11.58 7.14
N TYR A 1080 34.77 -11.15 6.71
CA TYR A 1080 36.02 -11.22 7.45
C TYR A 1080 36.52 -9.81 7.77
N ARG A 1081 37.13 -9.64 8.94
CA ARG A 1081 37.81 -8.42 9.39
C ARG A 1081 39.22 -8.78 9.86
N ASP A 1082 40.24 -8.08 9.36
CA ASP A 1082 41.67 -8.33 9.61
C ASP A 1082 42.04 -9.82 9.41
N GLY A 1083 41.48 -10.43 8.35
CA GLY A 1083 41.69 -11.83 7.97
C GLY A 1083 40.88 -12.89 8.75
N LYS A 1084 40.15 -12.51 9.81
CA LYS A 1084 39.32 -13.43 10.62
C LYS A 1084 37.86 -13.32 10.24
N LYS A 1085 37.13 -14.44 10.13
CA LYS A 1085 35.66 -14.44 9.96
C LYS A 1085 35.01 -13.76 11.16
N THR A 1086 34.10 -12.83 10.90
CA THR A 1086 33.37 -12.07 11.93
C THR A 1086 31.85 -12.21 11.84
N ALA A 1087 31.30 -12.43 10.64
CA ALA A 1087 29.86 -12.62 10.45
C ALA A 1087 29.57 -13.47 9.20
N GLU A 1088 28.35 -13.98 9.09
CA GLU A 1088 27.82 -14.62 7.88
C GLU A 1088 26.30 -14.42 7.76
N ALA A 1089 25.77 -14.56 6.55
CA ALA A 1089 24.35 -14.45 6.22
C ALA A 1089 24.01 -15.26 4.95
N GLY A 1090 22.72 -15.48 4.69
CA GLY A 1090 22.24 -16.15 3.47
C GLY A 1090 22.27 -15.30 2.19
N SER A 1091 22.67 -14.03 2.27
CA SER A 1091 22.70 -13.08 1.14
C SER A 1091 23.70 -11.96 1.38
N ALA A 1092 24.07 -11.22 0.34
CA ALA A 1092 24.81 -9.96 0.46
C ALA A 1092 23.87 -8.74 0.44
N TRP A 1093 22.61 -8.95 0.82
CA TRP A 1093 21.58 -7.93 0.99
C TRP A 1093 21.17 -7.89 2.47
N THR A 1094 22.08 -7.42 3.32
CA THR A 1094 21.97 -7.48 4.78
C THR A 1094 22.87 -6.44 5.45
N ASP A 1095 22.73 -6.26 6.77
CA ASP A 1095 23.46 -5.27 7.56
C ASP A 1095 24.37 -5.97 8.57
N PHE A 1096 25.68 -5.73 8.48
CA PHE A 1096 26.67 -6.31 9.39
C PHE A 1096 27.19 -5.27 10.38
N THR A 1097 26.80 -5.41 11.65
CA THR A 1097 27.40 -4.65 12.76
C THR A 1097 28.85 -5.10 12.99
N VAL A 1098 29.77 -4.13 12.99
CA VAL A 1098 31.22 -4.33 13.08
C VAL A 1098 31.88 -3.25 13.98
N PRO A 1099 33.07 -3.51 14.54
CA PRO A 1099 33.78 -2.52 15.36
C PRO A 1099 34.02 -1.18 14.65
N SER A 1100 34.09 -0.11 15.44
CA SER A 1100 34.30 1.26 14.96
C SER A 1100 35.68 1.49 14.33
N GLY A 1101 36.71 0.85 14.90
CA GLY A 1101 38.10 1.00 14.44
C GLY A 1101 38.31 0.49 13.01
N ALA A 1102 38.95 1.33 12.20
CA ALA A 1102 39.22 1.06 10.78
C ALA A 1102 40.06 -0.22 10.57
N ALA A 1103 39.66 -1.02 9.58
CA ALA A 1103 40.12 -2.39 9.41
C ALA A 1103 40.12 -2.79 7.92
N ASP A 1104 40.82 -3.88 7.62
CA ASP A 1104 40.77 -4.49 6.29
C ASP A 1104 39.71 -5.59 6.27
N TYR A 1105 38.71 -5.42 5.40
CA TYR A 1105 37.57 -6.33 5.29
C TYR A 1105 37.69 -7.20 4.04
N ARG A 1106 37.24 -8.45 4.14
CA ARG A 1106 36.95 -9.31 2.98
C ARG A 1106 35.50 -9.77 3.05
N LEU A 1107 34.73 -9.52 2.00
CA LEU A 1107 33.39 -10.06 1.83
C LEU A 1107 33.46 -11.15 0.76
N ASP A 1108 33.23 -12.39 1.16
CA ASP A 1108 33.02 -13.50 0.23
C ASP A 1108 31.52 -13.72 0.05
N LEU A 1109 31.07 -13.93 -1.18
CA LEU A 1109 29.70 -14.23 -1.58
C LEU A 1109 29.74 -15.36 -2.59
N THR A 1110 29.14 -16.50 -2.22
CA THR A 1110 28.93 -17.63 -3.13
C THR A 1110 27.46 -17.75 -3.50
N THR A 1111 27.19 -18.18 -4.73
CA THR A 1111 25.85 -18.57 -5.18
C THR A 1111 25.91 -19.94 -5.84
N SER A 1112 24.81 -20.69 -5.80
CA SER A 1112 24.62 -21.92 -6.56
C SER A 1112 23.20 -21.95 -7.11
N ARG A 1113 23.06 -22.40 -8.35
CA ARG A 1113 21.78 -22.56 -9.03
C ARG A 1113 21.62 -24.00 -9.48
N THR A 1114 20.56 -24.63 -9.01
CA THR A 1114 20.41 -26.11 -9.01
C THR A 1114 19.16 -26.61 -9.70
N SER A 1115 18.21 -25.73 -10.03
CA SER A 1115 17.08 -26.06 -10.92
C SER A 1115 17.58 -26.57 -12.28
N PRO A 1116 16.89 -27.54 -12.92
CA PRO A 1116 17.21 -28.01 -14.27
C PRO A 1116 17.16 -26.91 -15.34
N GLU A 1117 16.54 -25.76 -15.03
CA GLU A 1117 16.47 -24.58 -15.90
C GLU A 1117 17.81 -23.88 -16.16
N TRP A 1118 18.86 -24.18 -15.37
CA TRP A 1118 20.14 -23.47 -15.41
C TRP A 1118 21.30 -24.32 -15.96
N ALA A 1119 21.63 -24.15 -17.24
CA ALA A 1119 22.89 -24.60 -17.82
C ALA A 1119 24.05 -23.60 -17.63
N TYR A 1120 23.74 -22.32 -17.33
CA TYR A 1120 24.69 -21.21 -17.33
C TYR A 1120 24.80 -20.48 -15.99
N GLY A 1121 26.03 -20.10 -15.60
CA GLY A 1121 26.29 -19.40 -14.34
C GLY A 1121 25.81 -20.20 -13.13
N THR A 1122 26.04 -21.51 -13.14
CA THR A 1122 25.47 -22.50 -12.19
C THR A 1122 26.04 -22.40 -10.77
N ALA A 1123 27.21 -21.76 -10.63
CA ALA A 1123 27.76 -21.37 -9.34
C ALA A 1123 28.64 -20.12 -9.48
N THR A 1124 28.76 -19.33 -8.41
CA THR A 1124 29.72 -18.21 -8.35
C THR A 1124 30.49 -18.18 -7.04
N ASP A 1125 31.71 -17.65 -7.10
CA ASP A 1125 32.64 -17.40 -5.98
C ASP A 1125 33.15 -15.97 -6.16
N THR A 1126 32.52 -15.00 -5.49
CA THR A 1126 32.87 -13.58 -5.57
C THR A 1126 33.44 -13.10 -4.24
N SER A 1127 34.61 -12.46 -4.26
CA SER A 1127 35.35 -12.04 -3.08
C SER A 1127 35.86 -10.62 -3.26
N TRP A 1128 35.32 -9.69 -2.48
CA TRP A 1128 35.78 -8.30 -2.40
C TRP A 1128 36.73 -8.13 -1.23
N SER A 1129 37.80 -7.36 -1.39
CA SER A 1129 38.68 -6.90 -0.30
C SER A 1129 38.78 -5.38 -0.35
N PHE A 1130 38.56 -4.73 0.79
CA PHE A 1130 38.43 -3.28 0.89
C PHE A 1130 38.76 -2.78 2.30
N ARG A 1131 39.15 -1.52 2.45
CA ARG A 1131 39.37 -0.89 3.76
C ARG A 1131 38.20 0.00 4.15
N SER A 1132 37.77 -0.06 5.41
CA SER A 1132 36.64 0.72 5.95
C SER A 1132 36.81 0.99 7.45
N GLY A 1133 36.10 1.98 7.99
CA GLY A 1133 36.08 2.36 9.41
C GLY A 1133 34.84 3.21 9.72
N ALA A 1134 34.58 3.51 10.99
CA ALA A 1134 33.40 4.27 11.38
C ALA A 1134 33.32 5.68 10.76
N THR A 1135 32.11 6.08 10.41
CA THR A 1135 31.75 7.37 9.81
C THR A 1135 30.55 7.95 10.56
N GLY A 1136 30.43 9.29 10.58
CA GLY A 1136 29.26 9.96 11.18
C GLY A 1136 28.01 9.94 10.30
N GLU A 1137 28.18 9.64 9.00
CA GLU A 1137 27.14 9.62 7.97
C GLU A 1137 27.36 8.39 7.05
N ALA A 1138 26.31 7.97 6.35
CA ALA A 1138 26.34 6.86 5.40
C ALA A 1138 27.34 7.11 4.24
N THR A 1139 28.40 6.32 4.21
CA THR A 1139 29.54 6.50 3.29
C THR A 1139 29.72 5.26 2.39
N THR A 1140 29.69 5.46 1.08
CA THR A 1140 29.77 4.38 0.07
C THR A 1140 31.07 3.57 0.17
N LEU A 1141 30.95 2.24 0.20
CA LEU A 1141 32.09 1.32 0.30
C LEU A 1141 32.87 1.22 -1.03
N PRO A 1142 34.22 1.15 -1.00
CA PRO A 1142 35.05 1.04 -2.21
C PRO A 1142 35.08 -0.38 -2.80
N LEU A 1143 33.91 -0.98 -3.02
CA LEU A 1143 33.71 -2.29 -3.61
C LEU A 1143 33.87 -2.22 -5.13
N LEU A 1144 34.96 -2.78 -5.68
CA LEU A 1144 35.18 -2.87 -7.12
C LEU A 1144 34.15 -3.81 -7.79
N GLN A 1145 33.58 -3.39 -8.91
CA GLN A 1145 32.62 -4.15 -9.71
C GLN A 1145 33.23 -4.57 -11.05
N LEU A 1146 32.74 -5.70 -11.58
CA LEU A 1146 33.12 -6.25 -12.88
C LEU A 1146 31.91 -6.27 -13.81
N ASP A 1147 31.95 -5.44 -14.86
CA ASP A 1147 31.02 -5.51 -15.98
C ASP A 1147 31.66 -6.33 -17.11
N TYR A 1148 30.91 -7.27 -17.68
CA TYR A 1148 31.38 -8.21 -18.69
C TYR A 1148 30.76 -7.88 -20.05
N ASP A 1149 31.54 -8.08 -21.12
CA ASP A 1149 31.10 -8.01 -22.51
C ASP A 1149 31.58 -9.29 -23.21
N VAL A 1150 30.68 -10.25 -23.40
CA VAL A 1150 30.96 -11.54 -24.04
C VAL A 1150 30.14 -11.62 -25.34
N PRO A 1151 30.74 -11.96 -26.49
CA PRO A 1151 30.04 -12.05 -27.77
C PRO A 1151 29.23 -13.36 -27.89
N VAL A 1152 28.27 -13.56 -26.99
CA VAL A 1152 27.30 -14.67 -27.03
C VAL A 1152 26.14 -14.34 -27.97
N GLY A 1153 25.52 -15.38 -28.55
CA GLY A 1153 24.20 -15.28 -29.15
C GLY A 1153 23.08 -15.36 -28.12
N ALA A 1154 21.83 -15.32 -28.59
CA ALA A 1154 20.65 -15.57 -27.76
C ALA A 1154 20.61 -17.00 -27.17
N ASP A 1155 21.44 -17.92 -27.67
CA ASP A 1155 21.66 -19.27 -27.12
C ASP A 1155 22.69 -19.31 -25.97
N ASN A 1156 23.11 -18.14 -25.46
CA ASN A 1156 24.18 -17.96 -24.46
C ASN A 1156 25.52 -18.62 -24.88
N ALA A 1157 25.77 -18.74 -26.19
CA ALA A 1157 26.97 -19.38 -26.74
C ALA A 1157 27.83 -18.45 -27.61
N VAL A 1158 29.15 -18.60 -27.52
CA VAL A 1158 30.09 -18.08 -28.52
C VAL A 1158 30.25 -19.08 -29.67
N GLY A 1159 30.37 -18.58 -30.90
CA GLY A 1159 30.49 -19.40 -32.11
C GLY A 1159 31.77 -20.26 -32.18
N ARG A 1160 31.84 -21.16 -33.17
CA ARG A 1160 32.88 -22.21 -33.35
C ARG A 1160 34.32 -21.70 -33.61
N GLY A 1161 34.60 -20.42 -33.42
CA GLY A 1161 35.92 -19.83 -33.65
C GLY A 1161 36.91 -20.24 -32.55
N ARG A 1162 38.09 -20.77 -32.92
CA ARG A 1162 39.10 -21.28 -31.98
C ARG A 1162 39.56 -20.32 -30.87
N SER A 1163 39.28 -19.02 -31.01
CA SER A 1163 39.48 -18.01 -29.99
C SER A 1163 38.47 -16.87 -30.12
N HIS A 1164 38.04 -16.31 -28.99
CA HIS A 1164 37.18 -15.14 -28.91
C HIS A 1164 37.75 -14.10 -27.93
N THR A 1165 37.14 -12.93 -27.86
CA THR A 1165 37.53 -11.85 -26.94
C THR A 1165 36.40 -11.60 -25.96
N VAL A 1166 36.75 -11.41 -24.68
CA VAL A 1166 35.85 -10.92 -23.63
C VAL A 1166 36.28 -9.50 -23.26
N GLY A 1167 35.38 -8.54 -23.37
CA GLY A 1167 35.53 -7.21 -22.79
C GLY A 1167 35.25 -7.23 -21.29
N LEU A 1168 35.94 -6.38 -20.54
CA LEU A 1168 35.76 -6.20 -19.11
C LEU A 1168 35.87 -4.71 -18.75
N THR A 1169 35.00 -4.23 -17.89
CA THR A 1169 35.13 -2.90 -17.25
C THR A 1169 35.21 -3.07 -15.74
N VAL A 1170 36.23 -2.47 -15.13
CA VAL A 1170 36.41 -2.39 -13.68
C VAL A 1170 36.00 -0.99 -13.21
N ARG A 1171 35.04 -0.91 -12.30
CA ARG A 1171 34.51 0.34 -11.75
C ARG A 1171 34.41 0.30 -10.23
N ALA A 1172 34.29 1.46 -9.59
CA ALA A 1172 33.78 1.56 -8.23
C ALA A 1172 32.24 1.48 -8.22
N GLN A 1173 31.62 1.57 -7.05
CA GLN A 1173 30.21 1.94 -6.96
C GLN A 1173 29.98 3.34 -7.57
N ASP A 1174 28.79 3.57 -8.14
CA ASP A 1174 28.44 4.91 -8.63
C ASP A 1174 28.44 5.92 -7.45
N GLY A 1175 28.79 7.18 -7.72
CA GLY A 1175 29.07 8.20 -6.70
C GLY A 1175 30.52 8.21 -6.19
N LEU A 1176 31.27 7.11 -6.32
CA LEU A 1176 32.72 7.10 -6.06
C LEU A 1176 33.55 7.46 -7.30
N ALA A 1177 34.76 7.95 -7.08
CA ALA A 1177 35.71 8.23 -8.15
C ALA A 1177 36.17 6.95 -8.86
N ALA A 1178 36.41 7.02 -10.16
CA ALA A 1178 36.86 5.87 -10.96
C ALA A 1178 38.21 5.31 -10.45
N PRO A 1179 38.35 3.97 -10.33
CA PRO A 1179 39.53 3.35 -9.74
C PRO A 1179 40.79 3.58 -10.58
N ARG A 1180 41.92 3.80 -9.90
CA ARG A 1180 43.21 4.15 -10.51
C ARG A 1180 44.18 2.96 -10.46
N GLY A 1181 45.13 2.93 -11.39
CA GLY A 1181 46.20 1.92 -11.43
C GLY A 1181 45.72 0.47 -11.57
N VAL A 1182 44.49 0.25 -12.07
CA VAL A 1182 43.84 -1.07 -12.05
C VAL A 1182 44.64 -2.11 -12.82
N SER A 1183 44.97 -3.21 -12.14
CA SER A 1183 45.47 -4.45 -12.76
C SER A 1183 44.33 -5.45 -12.93
N VAL A 1184 44.37 -6.27 -13.99
CA VAL A 1184 43.37 -7.32 -14.26
C VAL A 1184 44.03 -8.61 -14.72
N LYS A 1185 43.60 -9.72 -14.12
CA LYS A 1185 43.95 -11.11 -14.46
C LYS A 1185 42.69 -11.84 -14.87
N VAL A 1186 42.74 -12.58 -15.98
CA VAL A 1186 41.63 -13.41 -16.48
C VAL A 1186 42.13 -14.83 -16.73
N GLU A 1187 41.37 -15.80 -16.24
CA GLU A 1187 41.62 -17.23 -16.39
C GLU A 1187 40.32 -17.93 -16.82
N ALA A 1188 40.44 -18.93 -17.68
CA ALA A 1188 39.32 -19.70 -18.22
C ALA A 1188 39.53 -21.19 -17.99
N SER A 1189 38.43 -21.93 -17.87
CA SER A 1189 38.40 -23.37 -17.65
C SER A 1189 37.33 -24.02 -18.53
N TYR A 1190 37.68 -25.13 -19.18
CA TYR A 1190 36.78 -25.94 -20.01
C TYR A 1190 36.45 -27.28 -19.34
N ASN A 1191 36.57 -27.36 -18.01
CA ASN A 1191 36.28 -28.54 -17.20
C ASN A 1191 35.85 -28.17 -15.78
N ASP A 1192 34.90 -27.24 -15.67
CA ASP A 1192 34.23 -26.81 -14.43
C ASP A 1192 35.24 -26.52 -13.30
N GLY A 1193 36.15 -25.59 -13.58
CA GLY A 1193 37.11 -25.05 -12.62
C GLY A 1193 38.28 -25.98 -12.22
N LYS A 1194 38.38 -27.19 -12.79
CA LYS A 1194 39.43 -28.17 -12.41
C LYS A 1194 40.80 -27.81 -12.96
N ASN A 1195 40.89 -27.35 -14.21
CA ASN A 1195 42.12 -26.81 -14.83
C ASN A 1195 41.89 -25.38 -15.31
N TRP A 1196 42.90 -24.51 -15.19
CA TRP A 1196 42.82 -23.09 -15.54
C TRP A 1196 43.90 -22.69 -16.54
N GLU A 1197 43.48 -22.02 -17.62
CA GLU A 1197 44.35 -21.48 -18.66
C GLU A 1197 44.25 -19.95 -18.64
N ARG A 1198 45.39 -19.24 -18.69
CA ARG A 1198 45.43 -17.78 -18.50
C ARG A 1198 45.19 -17.05 -19.82
N ALA A 1199 44.18 -16.19 -19.85
CA ALA A 1199 43.84 -15.39 -21.02
C ALA A 1199 44.85 -14.23 -21.24
N THR A 1200 45.02 -13.81 -22.49
CA THR A 1200 45.86 -12.65 -22.81
C THR A 1200 45.06 -11.36 -22.64
N VAL A 1201 45.30 -10.64 -21.55
CA VAL A 1201 44.61 -9.38 -21.22
C VAL A 1201 45.37 -8.18 -21.82
N ARG A 1202 44.63 -7.22 -22.38
CA ARG A 1202 45.12 -5.91 -22.82
C ARG A 1202 44.21 -4.81 -22.25
N SER A 1203 44.77 -3.80 -21.59
CA SER A 1203 43.99 -2.62 -21.20
C SER A 1203 43.63 -1.77 -22.42
N ARG A 1204 42.50 -1.06 -22.34
CA ARG A 1204 42.01 -0.10 -23.34
C ARG A 1204 41.88 1.32 -22.77
N GLY A 1205 42.29 1.54 -21.51
CA GLY A 1205 42.16 2.80 -20.79
C GLY A 1205 40.87 2.90 -19.97
N ALA A 1206 40.78 3.91 -19.09
CA ALA A 1206 39.58 4.21 -18.29
C ALA A 1206 38.94 3.01 -17.54
N GLY A 1207 39.76 2.07 -17.03
CA GLY A 1207 39.27 0.87 -16.33
C GLY A 1207 38.74 -0.24 -17.25
N THR A 1208 38.85 -0.09 -18.57
CA THR A 1208 38.40 -1.08 -19.56
C THR A 1208 39.54 -1.97 -20.07
N PHE A 1209 39.22 -3.22 -20.38
CA PHE A 1209 40.16 -4.26 -20.77
C PHE A 1209 39.53 -5.21 -21.81
N SER A 1210 40.36 -5.88 -22.59
CA SER A 1210 39.95 -6.97 -23.49
C SER A 1210 40.84 -8.18 -23.29
N ALA A 1211 40.25 -9.33 -22.97
CA ALA A 1211 40.94 -10.60 -22.75
C ALA A 1211 40.67 -11.58 -23.90
N LYS A 1212 41.74 -12.06 -24.57
CA LYS A 1212 41.63 -13.13 -25.58
C LYS A 1212 41.61 -14.48 -24.87
N ILE A 1213 40.57 -15.26 -25.14
CA ILE A 1213 40.38 -16.63 -24.66
C ILE A 1213 40.54 -17.57 -25.87
N ASP A 1214 41.36 -18.59 -25.71
CA ASP A 1214 41.56 -19.65 -26.69
C ASP A 1214 40.85 -20.94 -26.24
N ARG A 1215 40.49 -21.81 -27.20
CA ARG A 1215 39.95 -23.15 -26.92
C ARG A 1215 41.08 -24.20 -26.93
N PRO A 1216 41.21 -25.05 -25.90
CA PRO A 1216 42.30 -26.02 -25.79
C PRO A 1216 42.29 -27.04 -26.94
N ASP A 1217 43.48 -27.43 -27.45
CA ASP A 1217 43.61 -28.42 -28.55
C ASP A 1217 43.04 -29.80 -28.24
N ARG A 1218 42.83 -30.11 -26.96
CA ARG A 1218 42.19 -31.33 -26.45
C ARG A 1218 40.65 -31.27 -26.41
N GLN A 1219 40.04 -30.10 -26.51
CA GLN A 1219 38.58 -29.96 -26.44
C GLN A 1219 37.92 -30.31 -27.79
N ARG A 1220 36.82 -31.07 -27.76
CA ARG A 1220 36.03 -31.46 -28.93
C ARG A 1220 34.55 -31.28 -28.61
N GLY A 1221 33.75 -30.92 -29.61
CA GLY A 1221 32.34 -30.59 -29.42
C GLY A 1221 32.12 -29.32 -28.58
N ASP A 1222 30.85 -28.98 -28.37
CA ASP A 1222 30.41 -27.88 -27.53
C ASP A 1222 30.96 -28.04 -26.09
N ALA A 1223 31.37 -26.94 -25.46
CA ALA A 1223 31.99 -26.96 -24.14
C ALA A 1223 31.70 -25.67 -23.35
N TYR A 1224 31.26 -25.80 -22.10
CA TYR A 1224 31.07 -24.66 -21.22
C TYR A 1224 32.41 -24.01 -20.84
N VAL A 1225 32.43 -22.68 -20.75
CA VAL A 1225 33.57 -21.92 -20.25
C VAL A 1225 33.28 -21.41 -18.86
N THR A 1226 34.01 -21.92 -17.88
CA THR A 1226 34.04 -21.41 -16.50
C THR A 1226 35.10 -20.30 -16.43
N LEU A 1227 34.71 -19.09 -15.99
CA LEU A 1227 35.60 -17.93 -15.92
C LEU A 1227 36.09 -17.66 -14.50
N ARG A 1228 37.28 -17.06 -14.40
CA ARG A 1228 37.77 -16.40 -13.19
C ARG A 1228 38.48 -15.10 -13.55
N VAL A 1229 38.00 -14.01 -12.96
CA VAL A 1229 38.58 -12.67 -13.09
C VAL A 1229 39.14 -12.25 -11.72
N THR A 1230 40.18 -11.44 -11.73
CA THR A 1230 40.66 -10.71 -10.56
C THR A 1230 41.06 -9.31 -10.99
N ALA A 1231 40.56 -8.30 -10.31
CA ALA A 1231 40.93 -6.90 -10.50
C ALA A 1231 41.34 -6.26 -9.17
N GLU A 1232 42.33 -5.38 -9.21
CA GLU A 1232 42.94 -4.75 -8.03
C GLU A 1232 43.37 -3.31 -8.37
N ASP A 1233 43.01 -2.33 -7.54
CA ASP A 1233 43.32 -0.91 -7.74
C ASP A 1233 44.56 -0.44 -6.94
N SER A 1234 45.06 0.77 -7.24
CA SER A 1234 46.22 1.35 -6.57
C SER A 1234 45.98 1.75 -5.10
N SER A 1235 44.77 1.58 -4.58
CA SER A 1235 44.39 1.83 -3.19
C SER A 1235 44.31 0.51 -2.38
N GLY A 1236 44.54 -0.64 -3.02
CA GLY A 1236 44.43 -1.97 -2.41
C GLY A 1236 43.00 -2.54 -2.39
N ASN A 1237 42.02 -1.87 -3.02
CA ASN A 1237 40.70 -2.46 -3.20
C ASN A 1237 40.77 -3.53 -4.29
N ARG A 1238 40.06 -4.64 -4.08
CA ARG A 1238 40.20 -5.84 -4.90
C ARG A 1238 38.89 -6.56 -5.07
N VAL A 1239 38.67 -7.14 -6.24
CA VAL A 1239 37.60 -8.10 -6.51
C VAL A 1239 38.16 -9.32 -7.22
N ARG A 1240 37.82 -10.51 -6.73
CA ARG A 1240 38.02 -11.80 -7.41
C ARG A 1240 36.65 -12.40 -7.66
N GLN A 1241 36.39 -12.87 -8.86
CA GLN A 1241 35.10 -13.46 -9.22
C GLN A 1241 35.31 -14.70 -10.09
N SER A 1242 34.84 -15.85 -9.63
CA SER A 1242 34.71 -17.07 -10.41
C SER A 1242 33.24 -17.27 -10.79
N VAL A 1243 32.96 -17.64 -12.04
CA VAL A 1243 31.61 -17.99 -12.52
C VAL A 1243 31.69 -19.32 -13.26
N GLU A 1244 31.03 -20.34 -12.72
CA GLU A 1244 30.97 -21.68 -13.31
C GLU A 1244 29.98 -21.70 -14.49
N ARG A 1245 30.39 -22.31 -15.61
CA ARG A 1245 29.65 -22.34 -16.88
C ARG A 1245 29.13 -20.97 -17.31
N ALA A 1246 30.01 -19.97 -17.32
CA ALA A 1246 29.69 -18.58 -17.63
C ALA A 1246 29.01 -18.39 -19.00
N TYR A 1247 29.31 -19.25 -20.00
CA TYR A 1247 28.67 -19.36 -21.32
C TYR A 1247 29.12 -20.65 -22.04
N LEU A 1248 28.50 -21.00 -23.16
CA LEU A 1248 28.91 -22.12 -24.02
C LEU A 1248 29.92 -21.67 -25.11
N HIS A 1249 30.86 -22.53 -25.49
CA HIS A 1249 31.69 -22.38 -26.68
C HIS A 1249 31.35 -23.51 -27.67
N ARG A 1250 30.80 -23.17 -28.84
CA ARG A 1250 30.31 -24.15 -29.83
C ARG A 1250 31.44 -24.97 -30.50
N GLY A 1251 31.09 -26.20 -30.91
CA GLY A 1251 31.97 -27.31 -31.30
C GLY A 1251 32.87 -27.10 -32.50
#